data_AF-A0A4D8P723-F1
#
_entry.id   AF-A0A4D8P723-F1
#
_cell.length_a   1.000
_cell.length_b   1.000
_cell.length_c   1.000
_cell.angle_alpha   90.00
_cell.angle_beta   90.00
_cell.angle_gamma   90.00
#
_symmetry.space_group_name_H-M   'P 1'
#
loop_
_entity.id
_entity.type
_entity.pdbx_description
1 polymer ?
#
loop_
_entity_poly.entity_id
_entity_poly.type
_entity_poly.pdbx_seq_one_letter_code
_entity_poly.pdbx_strand_id
1 'polypeptide(L)'
;MPNDIRTGNRAKAQEASPKAASPLSGGIEAIVHADHGDPFAILGMHQTGKDQPVEVRAFIPGAEKLWVVDSASGDPVGEADKVHGEGFFVAVLPDRKEPFRYRLRVQFPLATVEFEDAYRFWSVLGELDIHLLAEGTHLKSFERLGAHPREIDGVAGVAFAVWAPNARRVSVVGDFCDWDGRRLPMRKRTEAGVWEIFVPHATVGQRYKFEIKGAGGDLLPLKSDPYAFQAEFRPQTASVVHGLPSYDWQDAEWQRTRSASADLTAPISIYEVHLGSWARVPEEGDRFLTYRELADRLVPYVKDLGFTHIELLPITEHPFDGSWGYQPIGMYAPTSRHGTPEDFKYFVDACHAAGIGLLLDWVPGHFPTDPHGLGWFDGTHLYEHADPRQGYHQDWNTLIYNFGRTEVQNFLLGNALFWLEHYRLDGLRVDAVASMLYLDYSRKAGEWVPNRFGGRENLESIAFLKRMNELTYGHNQGIMTVAEESTAWPAVSRPVYLGGLGFGYKWNMGWMHDTLEYMAKDPIHRRYHHHQLTFGLIYQFSENFVLPLSHDEVVHGKGSLINKMPGDDWQKFANLRAYYGFMFAHPGKKLLFMGGEFGQWREWSEARSLDWHLLEEPLHHGLHALVRDLNGMYRGLKPLHQTDCDPAGFEWIEANDSDNSVLAFLRKSGEDPEHHVVVVCNFTPMPRDGYRVGVTLPGRYEEVLNTDAPEYGGSGVGNAGGVESEETEWHGRPHSITLTLPPLGTLVLERKAG
;
A
#
# COMPACT_ATOMS: atom_id res chain seq x y z
N MET A 1 34.44 57.57 -52.76
CA MET A 1 35.17 57.65 -54.06
C MET A 1 36.66 57.54 -53.76
N PRO A 2 37.48 56.91 -54.61
CA PRO A 2 37.24 56.44 -55.99
C PRO A 2 37.22 54.89 -56.08
N ASN A 3 36.27 54.27 -56.77
CA ASN A 3 36.26 53.93 -58.21
C ASN A 3 37.57 53.36 -58.76
N ASP A 4 37.59 52.06 -59.04
CA ASP A 4 37.91 51.61 -60.40
C ASP A 4 37.27 50.25 -60.74
N ILE A 5 36.76 50.15 -61.96
CA ILE A 5 36.00 49.04 -62.53
C ILE A 5 36.91 48.31 -63.52
N ARG A 6 37.09 46.98 -63.37
CA ARG A 6 37.39 46.10 -64.51
C ARG A 6 36.67 44.76 -64.39
N THR A 7 35.87 44.52 -65.43
CA THR A 7 35.13 43.31 -65.78
C THR A 7 36.06 42.21 -66.34
N GLY A 8 35.71 40.93 -66.12
CA GLY A 8 36.38 39.82 -66.79
C GLY A 8 36.01 38.42 -66.25
N ASN A 9 34.96 37.84 -66.82
CA ASN A 9 34.58 36.41 -66.89
C ASN A 9 35.30 35.38 -65.98
N ARG A 10 34.56 34.81 -65.02
CA ARG A 10 34.81 33.47 -64.48
C ARG A 10 33.73 32.50 -64.96
N ALA A 11 34.19 31.41 -65.59
CA ALA A 11 33.38 30.28 -65.99
C ALA A 11 32.66 29.65 -64.77
N LYS A 12 31.39 29.32 -64.95
CA LYS A 12 30.57 28.60 -63.98
C LYS A 12 31.12 27.19 -63.77
N ALA A 13 31.67 26.93 -62.59
CA ALA A 13 31.69 25.59 -62.02
C ALA A 13 30.34 25.38 -61.33
N GLN A 14 29.59 24.39 -61.79
CA GLN A 14 28.32 23.95 -61.22
C GLN A 14 28.65 23.17 -59.93
N GLU A 15 28.56 23.83 -58.77
CA GLU A 15 28.45 23.12 -57.49
C GLU A 15 27.04 22.53 -57.39
N ALA A 16 27.00 21.20 -57.26
CA ALA A 16 25.76 20.47 -57.03
C ALA A 16 25.22 20.81 -55.63
N SER A 17 23.99 21.34 -55.57
CA SER A 17 23.23 21.44 -54.32
C SER A 17 23.08 20.07 -53.64
N PRO A 18 23.17 19.98 -52.30
CA PRO A 18 22.82 18.75 -51.61
C PRO A 18 21.33 18.46 -51.83
N LYS A 19 21.02 17.29 -52.41
CA LYS A 19 19.65 16.77 -52.47
C LYS A 19 19.12 16.66 -51.03
N ALA A 20 18.00 17.31 -50.74
CA ALA A 20 17.26 17.08 -49.50
C ALA A 20 17.00 15.56 -49.37
N ALA A 21 17.40 14.98 -48.24
CA ALA A 21 17.13 13.58 -47.93
C ALA A 21 15.62 13.33 -47.95
N SER A 22 15.19 12.23 -48.56
CA SER A 22 13.78 11.82 -48.52
C SER A 22 13.31 11.61 -47.07
N PRO A 23 12.01 11.80 -46.76
CA PRO A 23 11.46 11.52 -45.41
C PRO A 23 11.82 10.12 -44.89
N LEU A 24 11.86 9.12 -45.79
CA LEU A 24 12.24 7.75 -45.45
C LEU A 24 13.72 7.65 -45.05
N SER A 25 14.64 8.29 -45.78
CA SER A 25 16.07 8.29 -45.40
C SER A 25 16.32 8.97 -44.05
N GLY A 26 15.63 10.05 -43.72
CA GLY A 26 15.71 10.66 -42.39
C GLY A 26 15.13 9.76 -41.29
N GLY A 27 14.04 9.05 -41.59
CA GLY A 27 13.44 8.07 -40.68
C GLY A 27 14.35 6.88 -40.40
N ILE A 28 15.06 6.36 -41.41
CA ILE A 28 16.02 5.26 -41.26
C ILE A 28 17.15 5.64 -40.29
N GLU A 29 17.78 6.81 -40.49
CA GLU A 29 18.83 7.29 -39.59
C GLU A 29 18.33 7.42 -38.14
N ALA A 30 17.13 8.00 -37.96
CA ALA A 30 16.53 8.13 -36.64
C ALA A 30 16.19 6.77 -35.99
N ILE A 31 15.81 5.75 -36.75
CA ILE A 31 15.62 4.39 -36.19
C ILE A 31 16.97 3.80 -35.76
N VAL A 32 17.98 3.88 -36.62
CA VAL A 32 19.32 3.32 -36.35
C VAL A 32 19.96 3.96 -35.10
N HIS A 33 19.76 5.26 -34.90
CA HIS A 33 20.23 5.99 -33.72
C HIS A 33 19.28 5.94 -32.52
N ALA A 34 18.18 5.16 -32.62
CA ALA A 34 17.13 5.06 -31.62
C ALA A 34 16.57 6.43 -31.18
N ASP A 35 16.32 7.31 -32.13
CA ASP A 35 15.76 8.66 -31.96
C ASP A 35 14.36 8.83 -32.58
N HIS A 36 13.83 7.81 -33.25
CA HIS A 36 12.53 7.90 -33.92
C HIS A 36 11.36 7.79 -32.92
N GLY A 37 10.45 8.78 -32.94
CA GLY A 37 9.28 8.82 -32.04
C GLY A 37 8.03 8.09 -32.53
N ASP A 38 7.99 7.69 -33.80
CA ASP A 38 6.91 6.89 -34.39
C ASP A 38 7.45 5.71 -35.22
N PRO A 39 8.01 4.67 -34.58
CA PRO A 39 8.67 3.59 -35.29
C PRO A 39 7.76 2.83 -36.25
N PHE A 40 6.44 2.79 -36.02
CA PHE A 40 5.47 2.11 -36.89
C PHE A 40 5.24 2.84 -38.22
N ALA A 41 5.54 4.14 -38.31
CA ALA A 41 5.56 4.84 -39.60
C ALA A 41 6.72 4.41 -40.51
N ILE A 42 7.74 3.76 -39.95
CA ILE A 42 8.96 3.35 -40.68
C ILE A 42 9.12 1.84 -40.75
N LEU A 43 8.91 1.11 -39.66
CA LEU A 43 9.09 -0.34 -39.56
C LEU A 43 7.80 -1.10 -39.86
N GLY A 44 7.91 -2.39 -40.14
CA GLY A 44 6.80 -3.27 -40.46
C GLY A 44 6.39 -3.23 -41.93
N MET A 45 5.13 -3.57 -42.20
CA MET A 45 4.58 -3.64 -43.55
C MET A 45 3.96 -2.31 -43.98
N HIS A 46 4.33 -1.84 -45.17
CA HIS A 46 3.88 -0.58 -45.76
C HIS A 46 3.38 -0.79 -47.19
N GLN A 47 2.44 0.07 -47.60
CA GLN A 47 1.99 0.16 -48.98
C GLN A 47 1.88 1.63 -49.37
N THR A 48 2.64 2.04 -50.40
CA THR A 48 2.77 3.45 -50.80
C THR A 48 1.62 3.96 -51.70
N GLY A 49 0.65 3.10 -52.01
CA GLY A 49 -0.57 3.43 -52.76
C GLY A 49 -1.34 2.19 -53.20
N LYS A 50 -2.60 2.38 -53.62
CA LYS A 50 -3.42 1.31 -54.21
C LYS A 50 -2.70 0.75 -55.44
N ASP A 51 -2.52 -0.56 -55.53
CA ASP A 51 -1.78 -1.29 -56.57
C ASP A 51 -0.24 -1.20 -56.53
N GLN A 52 0.36 -0.51 -55.55
CA GLN A 52 1.81 -0.57 -55.31
C GLN A 52 2.20 -1.87 -54.58
N PRO A 53 3.42 -2.39 -54.82
CA PRO A 53 3.91 -3.57 -54.13
C PRO A 53 4.00 -3.32 -52.62
N VAL A 54 3.75 -4.37 -51.86
CA VAL A 54 3.96 -4.37 -50.41
C VAL A 54 5.46 -4.25 -50.13
N GLU A 55 5.81 -3.40 -49.18
CA GLU A 55 7.18 -3.22 -48.69
C GLU A 55 7.24 -3.62 -47.21
N VAL A 56 8.22 -4.44 -46.83
CA VAL A 56 8.50 -4.79 -45.44
C VAL A 56 9.83 -4.18 -45.03
N ARG A 57 9.84 -3.43 -43.93
CA ARG A 57 11.00 -2.70 -43.42
C ARG A 57 11.32 -3.21 -42.02
N ALA A 58 12.56 -3.63 -41.79
CA ALA A 58 12.98 -4.18 -40.50
C ALA A 58 14.36 -3.64 -40.11
N PHE A 59 14.52 -3.32 -38.83
CA PHE A 59 15.81 -2.94 -38.26
C PHE A 59 16.27 -4.02 -37.28
N ILE A 60 17.27 -4.80 -37.70
CA ILE A 60 17.81 -5.93 -36.95
C ILE A 60 19.32 -5.76 -36.82
N PRO A 61 19.81 -5.12 -35.74
CA PRO A 61 21.25 -4.92 -35.50
C PRO A 61 22.04 -6.22 -35.54
N GLY A 62 23.14 -6.23 -36.28
CA GLY A 62 24.04 -7.39 -36.40
C GLY A 62 23.61 -8.47 -37.41
N ALA A 63 22.45 -8.31 -38.08
CA ALA A 63 22.05 -9.22 -39.14
C ALA A 63 22.86 -9.01 -40.44
N GLU A 64 23.14 -10.11 -41.13
CA GLU A 64 23.82 -10.14 -42.44
C GLU A 64 22.81 -10.14 -43.59
N LYS A 65 21.77 -10.98 -43.48
CA LYS A 65 20.69 -11.11 -44.47
C LYS A 65 19.33 -11.28 -43.80
N LEU A 66 18.28 -10.91 -44.52
CA LEU A 66 16.91 -11.02 -44.07
C LEU A 66 16.01 -11.44 -45.23
N TRP A 67 15.09 -12.37 -44.97
CA TRP A 67 14.01 -12.76 -45.87
C TRP A 67 12.65 -12.58 -45.20
N VAL A 68 11.67 -12.15 -45.98
CA VAL A 68 10.25 -12.15 -45.59
C VAL A 68 9.68 -13.52 -45.94
N VAL A 69 9.09 -14.20 -44.96
CA VAL A 69 8.51 -15.55 -45.10
C VAL A 69 6.99 -15.45 -44.95
N ASP A 70 6.22 -16.00 -45.89
CA ASP A 70 4.76 -16.06 -45.76
C ASP A 70 4.39 -17.05 -44.65
N SER A 71 3.65 -16.59 -43.63
CA SER A 71 3.28 -17.42 -42.49
C SER A 71 2.36 -18.59 -42.87
N ALA A 72 1.64 -18.52 -43.99
CA ALA A 72 0.73 -19.56 -44.44
C ALA A 72 1.46 -20.70 -45.18
N SER A 73 2.44 -20.39 -46.04
CA SER A 73 3.19 -21.42 -46.79
C SER A 73 4.50 -21.83 -46.13
N GLY A 74 5.11 -20.95 -45.32
CA GLY A 74 6.45 -21.15 -44.75
C GLY A 74 7.59 -20.84 -45.72
N ASP A 75 7.27 -20.35 -46.93
CA ASP A 75 8.24 -20.07 -47.98
C ASP A 75 8.70 -18.60 -47.96
N PRO A 76 10.00 -18.33 -48.25
CA PRO A 76 10.46 -16.98 -48.51
C PRO A 76 9.74 -16.37 -49.71
N VAL A 77 9.14 -15.19 -49.52
CA VAL A 77 8.48 -14.40 -50.58
C VAL A 77 9.34 -13.26 -51.10
N GLY A 78 10.45 -12.94 -50.42
CA GLY A 78 11.45 -11.97 -50.88
C GLY A 78 12.67 -11.89 -49.96
N GLU A 79 13.85 -11.66 -50.54
CA GLU A 79 15.07 -11.27 -49.82
C GLU A 79 15.09 -9.75 -49.67
N ALA A 80 15.44 -9.24 -48.49
CA ALA A 80 15.50 -7.81 -48.22
C ALA A 80 16.89 -7.25 -48.54
N ASP A 81 16.91 -6.06 -49.14
CA ASP A 81 18.14 -5.30 -49.34
C ASP A 81 18.58 -4.65 -48.04
N LYS A 82 19.84 -4.84 -47.66
CA LYS A 82 20.46 -4.14 -46.53
C LYS A 82 20.80 -2.70 -46.93
N VAL A 83 19.88 -1.78 -46.68
CA VAL A 83 20.00 -0.36 -47.08
C VAL A 83 20.82 0.48 -46.11
N HIS A 84 21.06 0.00 -44.89
CA HIS A 84 21.95 0.65 -43.92
C HIS A 84 22.89 -0.37 -43.25
N GLY A 85 24.17 -0.02 -43.09
CA GLY A 85 25.23 -0.91 -42.58
C GLY A 85 24.94 -1.48 -41.19
N GLU A 86 24.27 -0.70 -40.35
CA GLU A 86 23.87 -1.07 -38.98
C GLU A 86 22.72 -2.10 -38.91
N GLY A 87 22.20 -2.57 -40.04
CA GLY A 87 21.18 -3.63 -40.07
C GLY A 87 19.77 -3.15 -40.36
N PHE A 88 19.59 -2.10 -41.17
CA PHE A 88 18.28 -1.73 -41.69
C PHE A 88 18.05 -2.41 -43.05
N PHE A 89 16.91 -3.09 -43.18
CA PHE A 89 16.55 -3.91 -44.33
C PHE A 89 15.22 -3.46 -44.93
N VAL A 90 15.13 -3.53 -46.26
CA VAL A 90 13.91 -3.23 -47.04
C VAL A 90 13.66 -4.36 -48.03
N ALA A 91 12.52 -5.03 -47.91
CA ALA A 91 12.03 -5.99 -48.89
C ALA A 91 10.84 -5.42 -49.65
N VAL A 92 11.02 -5.13 -50.94
CA VAL A 92 9.91 -4.82 -51.85
C VAL A 92 9.42 -6.15 -52.44
N LEU A 93 8.12 -6.42 -52.36
CA LEU A 93 7.49 -7.68 -52.80
C LEU A 93 6.61 -7.44 -54.03
N PRO A 94 7.15 -7.55 -55.26
CA PRO A 94 6.43 -7.18 -56.49
C PRO A 94 5.12 -7.95 -56.70
N ASP A 95 5.10 -9.21 -56.25
CA ASP A 95 3.97 -10.13 -56.43
C ASP A 95 2.89 -9.99 -55.34
N ARG A 96 3.11 -9.11 -54.34
CA ARG A 96 2.17 -8.88 -53.24
C ARG A 96 1.62 -7.46 -53.31
N LYS A 97 0.31 -7.35 -53.45
CA LYS A 97 -0.43 -6.07 -53.51
C LYS A 97 -1.40 -5.86 -52.35
N GLU A 98 -1.55 -6.86 -51.49
CA GLU A 98 -2.44 -6.83 -50.33
C GLU A 98 -1.65 -7.23 -49.09
N PRO A 99 -1.99 -6.68 -47.90
CA PRO A 99 -1.39 -7.09 -46.65
C PRO A 99 -1.57 -8.58 -46.39
N PHE A 100 -0.55 -9.21 -45.78
CA PHE A 100 -0.55 -10.63 -45.45
C PHE A 100 0.26 -10.89 -44.17
N ARG A 101 0.11 -12.09 -43.60
CA ARG A 101 0.88 -12.49 -42.42
C ARG A 101 2.25 -12.99 -42.83
N TYR A 102 3.29 -12.49 -42.18
CA TYR A 102 4.67 -12.86 -42.46
C TYR A 102 5.48 -13.04 -41.20
N ARG A 103 6.60 -13.75 -41.36
CA ARG A 103 7.70 -13.85 -40.40
C ARG A 103 8.99 -13.33 -41.04
N LEU A 104 9.95 -13.00 -40.20
CA LEU A 104 11.29 -12.63 -40.62
C LEU A 104 12.21 -13.82 -40.42
N ARG A 105 12.86 -14.28 -41.50
CA ARG A 105 14.00 -15.20 -41.41
C ARG A 105 15.27 -14.38 -41.51
N VAL A 106 16.09 -14.41 -40.47
CA VAL A 106 17.25 -13.54 -40.33
C VAL A 106 18.51 -14.39 -40.17
N GLN A 107 19.51 -14.12 -41.01
CA GLN A 107 20.84 -14.70 -40.89
C GLN A 107 21.75 -13.76 -40.09
N PHE A 108 22.21 -14.24 -38.96
CA PHE A 108 23.30 -13.67 -38.16
C PHE A 108 24.60 -14.44 -38.43
N PRO A 109 25.77 -13.93 -38.01
CA PRO A 109 27.06 -14.59 -38.24
C PRO A 109 27.14 -16.04 -37.72
N LEU A 110 26.38 -16.36 -36.67
CA LEU A 110 26.44 -17.67 -35.98
C LEU A 110 25.16 -18.50 -36.09
N ALA A 111 24.04 -17.94 -36.57
CA ALA A 111 22.75 -18.62 -36.60
C ALA A 111 21.81 -18.01 -37.63
N THR A 112 20.89 -18.82 -38.16
CA THR A 112 19.71 -18.34 -38.87
C THR A 112 18.49 -18.61 -38.00
N VAL A 113 17.70 -17.57 -37.72
CA VAL A 113 16.51 -17.64 -36.87
C VAL A 113 15.29 -17.15 -37.64
N GLU A 114 14.12 -17.63 -37.29
CA GLU A 114 12.85 -17.19 -37.85
C GLU A 114 11.89 -16.80 -36.72
N PHE A 115 11.31 -15.60 -36.79
CA PHE A 115 10.44 -15.07 -35.75
C PHE A 115 9.41 -14.07 -36.32
N GLU A 116 8.38 -13.79 -35.54
CA GLU A 116 7.33 -12.82 -35.87
C GLU A 116 7.85 -11.37 -35.76
N ASP A 117 7.53 -10.54 -36.75
CA ASP A 117 7.88 -9.11 -36.70
C ASP A 117 6.96 -8.38 -35.71
N ALA A 118 7.53 -7.76 -34.67
CA ALA A 118 6.76 -6.97 -33.69
C ALA A 118 5.99 -5.81 -34.36
N TYR A 119 6.50 -5.27 -35.47
CA TYR A 119 5.93 -4.11 -36.15
C TYR A 119 4.81 -4.45 -37.14
N ARG A 120 4.48 -5.74 -37.32
CA ARG A 120 3.29 -6.12 -38.11
C ARG A 120 1.99 -6.03 -37.31
N PHE A 121 2.08 -6.05 -35.97
CA PHE A 121 0.91 -6.03 -35.10
C PHE A 121 0.39 -4.61 -34.89
N TRP A 122 -0.94 -4.45 -34.89
CA TRP A 122 -1.56 -3.13 -34.74
C TRP A 122 -1.62 -2.64 -33.28
N SER A 123 -2.52 -1.71 -32.94
CA SER A 123 -2.70 -1.17 -31.60
C SER A 123 -3.08 -2.23 -30.58
N VAL A 124 -2.46 -2.15 -29.40
CA VAL A 124 -2.78 -3.05 -28.29
C VAL A 124 -3.85 -2.48 -27.36
N LEU A 125 -3.99 -1.15 -27.35
CA LEU A 125 -5.02 -0.39 -26.66
C LEU A 125 -6.19 -0.05 -27.60
N GLY A 126 -7.42 -0.27 -27.13
CA GLY A 126 -8.64 0.07 -27.85
C GLY A 126 -9.00 1.56 -27.76
N GLU A 127 -9.96 2.01 -28.57
CA GLU A 127 -10.40 3.41 -28.61
C GLU A 127 -10.99 3.88 -27.27
N LEU A 128 -11.79 3.02 -26.62
CA LEU A 128 -12.36 3.33 -25.31
C LEU A 128 -11.29 3.46 -24.22
N ASP A 129 -10.30 2.56 -24.21
CA ASP A 129 -9.20 2.61 -23.25
C ASP A 129 -8.46 3.95 -23.38
N ILE A 130 -8.13 4.35 -24.61
CA ILE A 130 -7.44 5.61 -24.92
C ILE A 130 -8.29 6.82 -24.51
N HIS A 131 -9.59 6.80 -24.77
CA HIS A 131 -10.49 7.88 -24.36
C HIS A 131 -10.50 8.06 -22.84
N LEU A 132 -10.69 6.98 -22.08
CA LEU A 132 -10.72 7.03 -20.61
C LEU A 132 -9.35 7.39 -20.02
N LEU A 133 -8.24 6.95 -20.63
CA LEU A 133 -6.89 7.33 -20.22
C LEU A 133 -6.63 8.82 -20.45
N ALA A 134 -7.07 9.38 -21.58
CA ALA A 134 -6.94 10.80 -21.88
C ALA A 134 -7.78 11.67 -20.93
N GLU A 135 -8.95 11.19 -20.50
CA GLU A 135 -9.78 11.85 -19.49
C GLU A 135 -9.30 11.63 -18.04
N GLY A 136 -8.42 10.65 -17.80
CA GLY A 136 -7.98 10.25 -16.47
C GLY A 136 -9.10 9.63 -15.62
N THR A 137 -10.02 8.92 -16.25
CA THR A 137 -11.18 8.27 -15.61
C THR A 137 -11.14 6.74 -15.71
N HIS A 138 -10.06 6.17 -16.24
CA HIS A 138 -9.89 4.72 -16.41
C HIS A 138 -9.50 4.04 -15.08
N LEU A 139 -10.47 3.82 -14.17
CA LEU A 139 -10.20 3.24 -12.85
C LEU A 139 -9.51 1.86 -12.85
N LYS A 140 -9.69 1.07 -13.93
CA LYS A 140 -9.01 -0.21 -14.14
C LYS A 140 -7.87 -0.14 -15.16
N SER A 141 -7.15 0.99 -15.19
CA SER A 141 -6.07 1.22 -16.17
C SER A 141 -4.99 0.14 -16.11
N PHE A 142 -4.80 -0.47 -14.93
CA PHE A 142 -3.90 -1.61 -14.74
C PHE A 142 -4.27 -2.84 -15.59
N GLU A 143 -5.50 -2.99 -16.08
CA GLU A 143 -5.84 -4.10 -17.02
C GLU A 143 -5.30 -3.87 -18.45
N ARG A 144 -4.71 -2.70 -18.72
CA ARG A 144 -4.26 -2.27 -20.04
C ARG A 144 -2.83 -1.72 -20.05
N LEU A 145 -2.48 -0.92 -19.05
CA LEU A 145 -1.12 -0.46 -18.80
C LEU A 145 -0.32 -1.56 -18.08
N GLY A 146 0.99 -1.55 -18.28
CA GLY A 146 1.89 -2.58 -17.79
C GLY A 146 2.23 -3.63 -18.85
N ALA A 147 2.51 -4.85 -18.40
CA ALA A 147 2.80 -6.01 -19.26
C ALA A 147 1.71 -7.09 -19.18
N HIS A 148 1.03 -7.34 -20.30
CA HIS A 148 -0.10 -8.25 -20.41
C HIS A 148 0.17 -9.37 -21.41
N PRO A 149 0.42 -10.61 -20.94
CA PRO A 149 0.47 -11.79 -21.80
C PRO A 149 -0.85 -11.97 -22.53
N ARG A 150 -0.81 -12.10 -23.86
CA ARG A 150 -2.00 -12.31 -24.69
C ARG A 150 -1.65 -12.91 -26.04
N GLU A 151 -2.67 -13.39 -26.74
CA GLU A 151 -2.57 -13.86 -28.11
C GLU A 151 -3.16 -12.81 -29.07
N ILE A 152 -2.41 -12.44 -30.11
CA ILE A 152 -2.90 -11.61 -31.22
C ILE A 152 -2.64 -12.36 -32.52
N ASP A 153 -3.65 -12.48 -33.37
CA ASP A 153 -3.53 -13.15 -34.68
C ASP A 153 -3.03 -14.61 -34.61
N GLY A 154 -3.25 -15.31 -33.50
CA GLY A 154 -2.74 -16.68 -33.30
C GLY A 154 -1.30 -16.75 -32.80
N VAL A 155 -0.70 -15.62 -32.42
CA VAL A 155 0.66 -15.53 -31.89
C VAL A 155 0.63 -15.11 -30.43
N ALA A 156 1.17 -15.96 -29.57
CA ALA A 156 1.39 -15.63 -28.16
C ALA A 156 2.52 -14.61 -28.00
N GLY A 157 2.34 -13.66 -27.10
CA GLY A 157 3.32 -12.64 -26.77
C GLY A 157 2.85 -11.77 -25.62
N VAL A 158 3.45 -10.59 -25.48
CA VAL A 158 3.14 -9.65 -24.39
C VAL A 158 2.84 -8.27 -24.97
N ALA A 159 1.69 -7.71 -24.59
CA ALA A 159 1.40 -6.30 -24.82
C ALA A 159 2.00 -5.46 -23.70
N PHE A 160 2.84 -4.50 -24.06
CA PHE A 160 3.41 -3.52 -23.14
C PHE A 160 2.78 -2.16 -23.39
N ALA A 161 2.40 -1.46 -22.32
CA ALA A 161 1.95 -0.07 -22.40
C ALA A 161 2.40 0.76 -21.21
N VAL A 162 2.89 1.98 -21.44
CA VAL A 162 3.41 2.87 -20.40
C VAL A 162 3.11 4.34 -20.69
N TRP A 163 2.69 5.08 -19.66
CA TRP A 163 2.43 6.52 -19.76
C TRP A 163 3.75 7.32 -19.65
N ALA A 164 4.10 8.02 -20.73
CA ALA A 164 5.30 8.86 -20.81
C ALA A 164 5.09 9.96 -21.89
N PRO A 165 4.18 10.91 -21.63
CA PRO A 165 3.65 11.84 -22.63
C PRO A 165 4.72 12.76 -23.22
N ASN A 166 5.77 13.10 -22.48
CA ASN A 166 6.81 14.03 -22.93
C ASN A 166 8.03 13.32 -23.51
N ALA A 167 8.12 11.99 -23.38
CA ALA A 167 9.20 11.22 -23.97
C ALA A 167 9.24 11.42 -25.49
N ARG A 168 10.46 11.47 -26.03
CA ARG A 168 10.71 11.47 -27.48
C ARG A 168 10.67 10.07 -28.06
N ARG A 169 11.10 9.09 -27.27
CA ARG A 169 11.06 7.66 -27.61
C ARG A 169 10.99 6.84 -26.33
N VAL A 170 10.20 5.79 -26.36
CA VAL A 170 10.24 4.70 -25.38
C VAL A 170 10.53 3.39 -26.11
N SER A 171 11.32 2.52 -25.49
CA SER A 171 11.54 1.15 -25.94
C SER A 171 11.38 0.20 -24.77
N VAL A 172 10.79 -0.96 -25.03
CA VAL A 172 10.78 -2.03 -24.04
C VAL A 172 12.07 -2.84 -24.19
N VAL A 173 12.80 -2.99 -23.09
CA VAL A 173 14.07 -3.74 -23.05
C VAL A 173 13.93 -4.88 -22.06
N GLY A 174 14.56 -6.02 -22.34
CA GLY A 174 14.47 -7.18 -21.48
C GLY A 174 15.19 -8.39 -22.03
N ASP A 175 14.93 -9.55 -21.41
CA ASP A 175 15.56 -10.82 -21.78
C ASP A 175 15.30 -11.21 -23.25
N PHE A 176 14.16 -10.84 -23.83
CA PHE A 176 13.77 -11.14 -25.21
C PHE A 176 14.48 -10.28 -26.28
N CYS A 177 15.25 -9.26 -25.90
CA CYS A 177 15.97 -8.40 -26.83
C CYS A 177 17.40 -8.07 -26.39
N ASP A 178 17.99 -8.88 -25.51
CA ASP A 178 19.34 -8.69 -24.96
C ASP A 178 19.55 -7.30 -24.32
N TRP A 179 18.48 -6.71 -23.78
CA TRP A 179 18.47 -5.37 -23.20
C TRP A 179 18.89 -4.24 -24.18
N ASP A 180 18.80 -4.46 -25.49
CA ASP A 180 19.12 -3.44 -26.52
C ASP A 180 17.88 -2.61 -26.88
N GLY A 181 17.83 -1.38 -26.39
CA GLY A 181 16.71 -0.45 -26.62
C GLY A 181 16.52 0.02 -28.05
N ARG A 182 17.44 -0.31 -28.96
CA ARG A 182 17.27 -0.01 -30.39
C ARG A 182 16.34 -1.01 -31.10
N ARG A 183 16.09 -2.19 -30.51
CA ARG A 183 15.39 -3.31 -31.15
C ARG A 183 13.87 -3.23 -31.07
N LEU A 184 13.32 -2.70 -29.97
CA LEU A 184 11.88 -2.68 -29.72
C LEU A 184 11.35 -1.29 -29.31
N PRO A 185 11.59 -0.22 -30.10
CA PRO A 185 10.90 1.05 -29.91
C PRO A 185 9.39 0.93 -30.06
N MET A 186 8.67 1.59 -29.15
CA MET A 186 7.22 1.52 -28.98
C MET A 186 6.50 2.59 -29.82
N ARG A 187 5.21 2.38 -30.12
CA ARG A 187 4.34 3.39 -30.74
C ARG A 187 3.82 4.37 -29.70
N LYS A 188 3.87 5.68 -29.97
CA LYS A 188 3.19 6.68 -29.15
C LYS A 188 1.73 6.85 -29.60
N ARG A 189 0.80 6.64 -28.67
CA ARG A 189 -0.60 7.07 -28.76
C ARG A 189 -0.69 8.49 -28.26
N THR A 190 -0.58 9.45 -29.19
CA THR A 190 -0.52 10.89 -28.88
C THR A 190 -1.79 11.39 -28.20
N GLU A 191 -2.91 10.70 -28.39
CA GLU A 191 -4.21 11.00 -27.83
C GLU A 191 -4.22 10.93 -26.29
N ALA A 192 -3.46 10.00 -25.72
CA ALA A 192 -3.36 9.77 -24.26
C ALA A 192 -1.93 9.89 -23.70
N GLY A 193 -0.92 10.12 -24.55
CA GLY A 193 0.48 10.17 -24.14
C GLY A 193 1.05 8.82 -23.68
N VAL A 194 0.46 7.72 -24.14
CA VAL A 194 0.84 6.35 -23.78
C VAL A 194 1.64 5.72 -24.91
N TRP A 195 2.70 5.01 -24.55
CA TRP A 195 3.51 4.21 -25.47
C TRP A 195 3.07 2.77 -25.42
N GLU A 196 2.98 2.09 -26.56
CA GLU A 196 2.52 0.70 -26.63
C GLU A 196 3.30 -0.15 -27.66
N ILE A 197 3.40 -1.45 -27.43
CA ILE A 197 3.89 -2.44 -28.41
C ILE A 197 3.38 -3.85 -28.04
N PHE A 198 3.21 -4.71 -29.04
CA PHE A 198 3.11 -6.15 -28.82
C PHE A 198 4.45 -6.81 -29.16
N VAL A 199 5.05 -7.49 -28.20
CA VAL A 199 6.28 -8.27 -28.43
C VAL A 199 5.89 -9.73 -28.59
N PRO A 200 5.91 -10.27 -29.82
CA PRO A 200 5.59 -11.67 -30.04
C PRO A 200 6.64 -12.57 -29.38
N HIS A 201 6.21 -13.74 -28.92
CA HIS A 201 7.04 -14.74 -28.25
C HIS A 201 7.69 -14.31 -26.92
N ALA A 202 7.46 -13.08 -26.45
CA ALA A 202 7.73 -12.75 -25.05
C ALA A 202 6.84 -13.60 -24.13
N THR A 203 7.37 -14.05 -23.00
CA THR A 203 6.70 -15.00 -22.10
C THR A 203 6.65 -14.49 -20.67
N VAL A 204 5.69 -15.00 -19.91
CA VAL A 204 5.65 -14.85 -18.45
C VAL A 204 6.99 -15.28 -17.83
N GLY A 205 7.43 -14.56 -16.80
CA GLY A 205 8.70 -14.77 -16.10
C GLY A 205 9.90 -14.04 -16.69
N GLN A 206 9.80 -13.50 -17.91
CA GLN A 206 10.89 -12.70 -18.49
C GLN A 206 10.97 -11.32 -17.82
N ARG A 207 12.21 -10.83 -17.66
CA ARG A 207 12.48 -9.53 -17.07
C ARG A 207 12.47 -8.43 -18.12
N TYR A 208 11.96 -7.27 -17.74
CA TYR A 208 11.91 -6.11 -18.61
C TYR A 208 11.99 -4.79 -17.85
N LYS A 209 12.31 -3.74 -18.60
CA LYS A 209 12.27 -2.32 -18.21
C LYS A 209 11.88 -1.47 -19.42
N PHE A 210 11.65 -0.19 -19.17
CA PHE A 210 11.52 0.83 -20.21
C PHE A 210 12.80 1.65 -20.35
N GLU A 211 13.32 1.71 -21.57
CA GLU A 211 14.37 2.64 -21.97
C GLU A 211 13.73 3.89 -22.57
N ILE A 212 13.99 5.06 -21.96
CA ILE A 212 13.29 6.30 -22.29
C ILE A 212 14.29 7.36 -22.73
N LYS A 213 14.06 7.97 -23.89
CA LYS A 213 14.67 9.27 -24.24
C LYS A 213 13.72 10.38 -23.82
N GLY A 214 14.15 11.20 -22.88
CA GLY A 214 13.35 12.27 -22.30
C GLY A 214 13.04 13.39 -23.28
N ALA A 215 12.25 14.37 -22.85
CA ALA A 215 11.84 15.52 -23.67
C ALA A 215 13.03 16.29 -24.30
N GLY A 216 14.18 16.34 -23.59
CA GLY A 216 15.42 16.96 -24.05
C GLY A 216 16.21 16.16 -25.11
N GLY A 217 15.89 14.87 -25.30
CA GLY A 217 16.65 13.95 -26.14
C GLY A 217 17.67 13.09 -25.38
N ASP A 218 17.91 13.39 -24.10
CA ASP A 218 18.80 12.61 -23.26
C ASP A 218 18.24 11.23 -22.95
N LEU A 219 19.12 10.23 -22.92
CA LEU A 219 18.79 8.87 -22.48
C LEU A 219 18.70 8.86 -20.95
N LEU A 220 17.53 8.47 -20.42
CA LEU A 220 17.28 8.39 -18.98
C LEU A 220 17.74 7.04 -18.43
N PRO A 221 17.93 6.92 -17.09
CA PRO A 221 18.08 5.62 -16.45
C PRO A 221 16.93 4.67 -16.81
N LEU A 222 17.21 3.37 -16.93
CA LEU A 222 16.18 2.37 -17.20
C LEU A 222 15.11 2.39 -16.11
N LYS A 223 13.86 2.52 -16.53
CA LYS A 223 12.71 2.61 -15.64
C LYS A 223 12.04 1.26 -15.45
N SER A 224 11.70 0.97 -14.21
CA SER A 224 10.77 -0.12 -13.88
C SER A 224 9.37 0.28 -14.31
N ASP A 225 8.53 -0.70 -14.56
CA ASP A 225 7.15 -0.46 -14.97
C ASP A 225 6.31 0.03 -13.77
N PRO A 226 5.68 1.22 -13.84
CA PRO A 226 4.77 1.71 -12.80
C PRO A 226 3.59 0.76 -12.53
N TYR A 227 3.20 -0.04 -13.52
CA TYR A 227 2.12 -1.03 -13.49
C TYR A 227 2.65 -2.47 -13.48
N ALA A 228 3.89 -2.71 -13.02
CA ALA A 228 4.38 -4.07 -12.82
C ALA A 228 3.52 -4.83 -11.80
N PHE A 229 3.17 -6.08 -12.10
CA PHE A 229 2.51 -6.99 -11.14
C PHE A 229 3.48 -7.88 -10.39
N GLN A 230 4.73 -7.94 -10.84
CA GLN A 230 5.83 -8.64 -10.19
C GLN A 230 7.13 -7.92 -10.49
N ALA A 231 8.06 -7.95 -9.54
CA ALA A 231 9.41 -7.42 -9.66
C ALA A 231 10.46 -8.48 -9.30
N GLU A 232 11.70 -8.24 -9.72
CA GLU A 232 12.83 -9.02 -9.22
C GLU A 232 13.07 -8.78 -7.72
N PHE A 233 13.67 -9.77 -7.06
CA PHE A 233 14.08 -9.64 -5.67
C PHE A 233 15.18 -8.56 -5.52
N ARG A 234 14.97 -7.61 -4.61
CA ARG A 234 15.92 -6.52 -4.34
C ARG A 234 17.34 -7.03 -4.01
N PRO A 235 18.42 -6.38 -4.49
CA PRO A 235 18.47 -5.02 -5.05
C PRO A 235 18.27 -4.96 -6.57
N GLN A 236 17.87 -6.06 -7.21
CA GLN A 236 17.49 -6.02 -8.61
C GLN A 236 16.20 -5.22 -8.80
N THR A 237 16.01 -4.69 -10.00
CA THR A 237 15.02 -3.63 -10.25
C THR A 237 14.24 -3.84 -11.54
N ALA A 238 14.39 -4.97 -12.25
CA ALA A 238 13.54 -5.21 -13.39
C ALA A 238 12.12 -5.59 -12.94
N SER A 239 11.15 -5.16 -13.74
CA SER A 239 9.82 -5.71 -13.70
C SER A 239 9.83 -7.10 -14.32
N VAL A 240 8.93 -7.97 -13.89
CA VAL A 240 8.80 -9.34 -14.40
C VAL A 240 7.45 -9.45 -15.09
N VAL A 241 7.43 -9.96 -16.33
CA VAL A 241 6.19 -10.21 -17.06
C VAL A 241 5.37 -11.24 -16.29
N HIS A 242 4.20 -10.85 -15.83
CA HIS A 242 3.33 -11.71 -15.03
C HIS A 242 1.89 -11.71 -15.55
N GLY A 243 1.33 -10.53 -15.87
CA GLY A 243 -0.08 -10.38 -16.20
C GLY A 243 -1.00 -10.52 -14.99
N LEU A 244 -2.29 -10.74 -15.24
CA LEU A 244 -3.34 -10.87 -14.23
C LEU A 244 -4.05 -12.22 -14.37
N PRO A 245 -3.38 -13.35 -14.07
CA PRO A 245 -4.03 -14.66 -14.16
C PRO A 245 -5.21 -14.74 -13.18
N SER A 246 -6.24 -15.49 -13.59
CA SER A 246 -7.36 -15.83 -12.73
C SER A 246 -6.91 -16.68 -11.53
N TYR A 247 -7.44 -16.40 -10.35
CA TYR A 247 -7.21 -17.19 -9.14
C TYR A 247 -8.55 -17.76 -8.64
N ASP A 248 -8.56 -19.03 -8.24
CA ASP A 248 -9.75 -19.74 -7.76
C ASP A 248 -9.93 -19.56 -6.25
N TRP A 249 -10.53 -18.44 -5.87
CA TRP A 249 -10.79 -18.04 -4.49
C TRP A 249 -11.74 -18.99 -3.76
N GLN A 250 -11.42 -19.35 -2.52
CA GLN A 250 -12.25 -20.19 -1.65
C GLN A 250 -12.98 -19.40 -0.55
N ASP A 251 -12.95 -18.08 -0.61
CA ASP A 251 -13.47 -17.13 0.40
C ASP A 251 -14.95 -16.73 0.24
N ALA A 252 -15.75 -17.50 -0.52
CA ALA A 252 -17.12 -17.11 -0.84
C ALA A 252 -18.02 -16.89 0.40
N GLU A 253 -17.77 -17.60 1.49
CA GLU A 253 -18.46 -17.38 2.76
C GLU A 253 -18.07 -16.05 3.40
N TRP A 254 -16.77 -15.76 3.48
CA TRP A 254 -16.25 -14.49 3.98
C TRP A 254 -16.82 -13.31 3.22
N GLN A 255 -16.83 -13.36 1.88
CA GLN A 255 -17.38 -12.27 1.05
C GLN A 255 -18.86 -11.99 1.35
N ARG A 256 -19.64 -12.98 1.81
CA ARG A 256 -21.04 -12.76 2.24
C ARG A 256 -21.15 -12.12 3.63
N THR A 257 -20.22 -12.41 4.52
CA THR A 257 -20.25 -11.95 5.92
C THR A 257 -19.39 -10.72 6.18
N ARG A 258 -18.50 -10.35 5.25
CA ARG A 258 -17.50 -9.29 5.39
C ARG A 258 -18.10 -7.96 5.87
N SER A 259 -19.26 -7.57 5.32
CA SER A 259 -19.94 -6.34 5.73
C SER A 259 -20.34 -6.31 7.20
N ALA A 260 -20.67 -7.46 7.80
CA ALA A 260 -20.94 -7.54 9.23
C ALA A 260 -19.65 -7.48 10.07
N SER A 261 -18.53 -7.98 9.55
CA SER A 261 -17.22 -7.95 10.23
C SER A 261 -16.61 -6.53 10.28
N ALA A 262 -16.91 -5.69 9.29
CA ALA A 262 -16.41 -4.31 9.19
C ALA A 262 -17.40 -3.23 9.69
N ASP A 263 -18.57 -3.64 10.20
CA ASP A 263 -19.57 -2.70 10.70
C ASP A 263 -19.05 -1.91 11.92
N LEU A 264 -19.48 -0.66 12.09
CA LEU A 264 -19.08 0.18 13.23
C LEU A 264 -19.39 -0.46 14.58
N THR A 265 -20.44 -1.29 14.64
CA THR A 265 -20.86 -2.02 15.84
C THR A 265 -20.13 -3.34 16.03
N ALA A 266 -19.35 -3.82 15.06
CA ALA A 266 -18.59 -5.06 15.14
C ALA A 266 -17.38 -4.91 16.09
N PRO A 267 -16.92 -6.01 16.73
CA PRO A 267 -15.64 -6.01 17.41
C PRO A 267 -14.52 -5.95 16.36
N ILE A 268 -13.69 -4.90 16.43
CA ILE A 268 -12.48 -4.79 15.60
C ILE A 268 -11.27 -4.71 16.52
N SER A 269 -10.49 -5.79 16.52
CA SER A 269 -9.19 -5.93 17.15
C SER A 269 -8.17 -6.37 16.10
N ILE A 270 -7.18 -5.52 15.87
CA ILE A 270 -6.21 -5.58 14.77
C ILE A 270 -4.85 -6.01 15.33
N TYR A 271 -4.26 -7.02 14.72
CA TYR A 271 -2.85 -7.39 14.92
C TYR A 271 -2.02 -6.78 13.79
N GLU A 272 -1.22 -5.76 14.10
CA GLU A 272 -0.37 -5.07 13.12
C GLU A 272 0.95 -5.85 12.94
N VAL A 273 1.35 -6.10 11.69
CA VAL A 273 2.45 -7.02 11.35
C VAL A 273 3.34 -6.47 10.25
N HIS A 274 4.65 -6.50 10.48
CA HIS A 274 5.65 -6.43 9.42
C HIS A 274 6.11 -7.84 9.01
N LEU A 275 5.70 -8.29 7.82
CA LEU A 275 5.91 -9.67 7.36
C LEU A 275 7.40 -10.10 7.34
N GLY A 276 8.31 -9.17 7.04
CA GLY A 276 9.76 -9.44 6.97
C GLY A 276 10.45 -9.69 8.30
N SER A 277 9.80 -9.38 9.44
CA SER A 277 10.41 -9.49 10.77
C SER A 277 9.53 -10.13 11.83
N TRP A 278 8.28 -10.52 11.50
CA TRP A 278 7.47 -11.33 12.39
C TRP A 278 8.20 -12.62 12.77
N ALA A 279 8.58 -13.41 11.76
CA ALA A 279 9.46 -14.56 11.91
C ALA A 279 10.29 -14.77 10.65
N ARG A 280 11.46 -15.37 10.81
CA ARG A 280 12.39 -15.79 9.75
C ARG A 280 12.69 -17.28 9.90
N VAL A 281 13.47 -17.82 8.97
CA VAL A 281 13.95 -19.21 8.98
C VAL A 281 15.46 -19.21 9.31
N PRO A 282 15.86 -19.34 10.58
CA PRO A 282 17.27 -19.30 10.98
C PRO A 282 18.12 -20.39 10.29
N GLU A 283 17.53 -21.57 10.08
CA GLU A 283 18.18 -22.72 9.45
C GLU A 283 18.52 -22.46 7.97
N GLU A 284 17.86 -21.49 7.35
CA GLU A 284 18.06 -21.06 5.96
C GLU A 284 18.72 -19.68 5.87
N GLY A 285 19.55 -19.32 6.86
CA GLY A 285 20.31 -18.07 6.85
C GLY A 285 19.44 -16.83 7.08
N ASP A 286 18.48 -16.93 8.00
CA ASP A 286 17.53 -15.85 8.34
C ASP A 286 16.70 -15.36 7.14
N ARG A 287 16.34 -16.28 6.24
CA ARG A 287 15.43 -16.01 5.12
C ARG A 287 14.07 -15.53 5.63
N PHE A 288 13.45 -14.60 4.89
CA PHE A 288 12.04 -14.24 5.07
C PHE A 288 11.12 -15.45 4.89
N LEU A 289 10.06 -15.54 5.70
CA LEU A 289 8.98 -16.49 5.40
C LEU A 289 8.29 -16.11 4.09
N THR A 290 7.89 -17.11 3.33
CA THR A 290 7.02 -16.94 2.17
C THR A 290 5.58 -16.64 2.60
N TYR A 291 4.76 -16.08 1.71
CA TYR A 291 3.34 -15.86 1.95
C TYR A 291 2.60 -17.16 2.32
N ARG A 292 3.03 -18.32 1.77
CA ARG A 292 2.48 -19.64 2.14
C ARG A 292 2.87 -20.05 3.56
N GLU A 293 4.14 -19.90 3.92
CA GLU A 293 4.60 -20.19 5.29
C GLU A 293 3.95 -19.25 6.31
N LEU A 294 3.68 -18.00 5.93
CA LEU A 294 2.91 -17.05 6.73
C LEU A 294 1.44 -17.47 6.86
N ALA A 295 0.82 -17.97 5.79
CA ALA A 295 -0.54 -18.50 5.83
C ALA A 295 -0.64 -19.68 6.83
N ASP A 296 0.37 -20.54 6.88
CA ASP A 296 0.38 -21.71 7.76
C ASP A 296 0.75 -21.39 9.21
N ARG A 297 1.44 -20.27 9.47
CA ARG A 297 1.97 -19.93 10.81
C ARG A 297 1.31 -18.70 11.43
N LEU A 298 1.26 -17.58 10.72
CA LEU A 298 0.73 -16.31 11.22
C LEU A 298 -0.79 -16.37 11.35
N VAL A 299 -1.50 -16.89 10.35
CA VAL A 299 -2.98 -16.92 10.36
C VAL A 299 -3.52 -17.75 11.54
N PRO A 300 -3.05 -18.99 11.80
CA PRO A 300 -3.47 -19.73 12.99
C PRO A 300 -3.10 -19.04 14.31
N TYR A 301 -1.93 -18.41 14.39
CA TYR A 301 -1.49 -17.67 15.58
C TYR A 301 -2.43 -16.50 15.91
N VAL A 302 -2.75 -15.68 14.91
CA VAL A 302 -3.68 -14.55 15.06
C VAL A 302 -5.08 -15.02 15.43
N LYS A 303 -5.54 -16.12 14.81
CA LYS A 303 -6.83 -16.73 15.12
C LYS A 303 -6.89 -17.25 16.56
N ASP A 304 -5.84 -17.94 17.01
CA ASP A 304 -5.74 -18.50 18.37
C ASP A 304 -5.76 -17.40 19.44
N LEU A 305 -5.13 -16.26 19.16
CA LEU A 305 -5.19 -15.08 20.02
C LEU A 305 -6.52 -14.32 19.94
N GLY A 306 -7.43 -14.70 19.06
CA GLY A 306 -8.77 -14.13 18.96
C GLY A 306 -8.87 -12.77 18.26
N PHE A 307 -7.78 -12.29 17.63
CA PHE A 307 -7.84 -11.09 16.80
C PHE A 307 -8.84 -11.26 15.65
N THR A 308 -9.36 -10.13 15.17
CA THR A 308 -10.38 -10.09 14.11
C THR A 308 -9.79 -9.72 12.75
N HIS A 309 -8.69 -8.98 12.77
CA HIS A 309 -8.05 -8.43 11.60
C HIS A 309 -6.53 -8.50 11.73
N ILE A 310 -5.85 -8.60 10.60
CA ILE A 310 -4.41 -8.34 10.46
C ILE A 310 -4.27 -7.04 9.69
N GLU A 311 -3.40 -6.15 10.16
CA GLU A 311 -2.96 -4.99 9.39
C GLU A 311 -1.51 -5.19 8.98
N LEU A 312 -1.26 -5.24 7.68
CA LEU A 312 0.08 -5.38 7.14
C LEU A 312 0.71 -4.02 6.99
N LEU A 313 1.92 -3.84 7.54
CA LEU A 313 2.82 -2.79 7.04
C LEU A 313 3.00 -2.95 5.51
N PRO A 314 3.41 -1.89 4.78
CA PRO A 314 3.28 -1.88 3.33
C PRO A 314 3.99 -3.07 2.66
N ILE A 315 3.21 -3.88 1.95
CA ILE A 315 3.72 -5.01 1.16
C ILE A 315 3.91 -4.67 -0.32
N THR A 316 3.62 -3.43 -0.71
CA THR A 316 3.95 -2.90 -2.03
C THR A 316 5.46 -3.01 -2.29
N GLU A 317 5.88 -3.33 -3.51
CA GLU A 317 7.31 -3.52 -3.80
C GLU A 317 8.12 -2.24 -3.54
N HIS A 318 9.20 -2.40 -2.77
CA HIS A 318 10.05 -1.33 -2.27
C HIS A 318 11.53 -1.76 -2.25
N PRO A 319 12.48 -0.84 -2.52
CA PRO A 319 13.87 -1.20 -2.75
C PRO A 319 14.66 -1.49 -1.47
N PHE A 320 14.23 -0.94 -0.33
CA PHE A 320 15.01 -0.91 0.91
C PHE A 320 14.21 -1.38 2.12
N ASP A 321 14.67 -2.42 2.82
CA ASP A 321 13.94 -2.98 3.97
C ASP A 321 13.79 -2.01 5.14
N GLY A 322 14.78 -1.14 5.36
CA GLY A 322 14.75 -0.18 6.45
C GLY A 322 13.76 0.96 6.26
N SER A 323 13.06 1.02 5.12
CA SER A 323 11.87 1.87 4.98
C SER A 323 10.61 1.22 5.54
N TRP A 324 10.69 -0.06 5.93
CA TRP A 324 9.58 -0.90 6.39
C TRP A 324 8.43 -1.05 5.38
N GLY A 325 8.68 -0.67 4.12
CA GLY A 325 7.68 -0.62 3.05
C GLY A 325 7.17 0.78 2.72
N TYR A 326 7.39 1.79 3.58
CA TYR A 326 6.86 3.16 3.40
C TYR A 326 7.53 3.97 2.29
N GLN A 327 8.42 3.37 1.49
CA GLN A 327 8.99 3.99 0.30
C GLN A 327 8.75 3.10 -0.93
N PRO A 328 7.49 2.98 -1.39
CA PRO A 328 7.15 2.06 -2.48
C PRO A 328 7.63 2.58 -3.85
N ILE A 329 7.96 1.64 -4.73
CA ILE A 329 8.26 1.91 -6.15
C ILE A 329 7.32 1.13 -7.07
N GLY A 330 6.99 -0.12 -6.73
CA GLY A 330 6.11 -0.96 -7.52
C GLY A 330 4.69 -1.00 -6.94
N MET A 331 3.92 0.08 -7.14
CA MET A 331 2.59 0.25 -6.54
C MET A 331 1.63 -0.93 -6.78
N TYR A 332 1.75 -1.62 -7.92
CA TYR A 332 0.87 -2.71 -8.36
C TYR A 332 1.44 -4.11 -8.12
N ALA A 333 2.52 -4.25 -7.37
CA ALA A 333 3.16 -5.54 -7.08
C ALA A 333 3.27 -5.78 -5.57
N PRO A 334 2.81 -6.93 -5.05
CA PRO A 334 3.24 -7.38 -3.74
C PRO A 334 4.75 -7.67 -3.80
N THR A 335 5.46 -7.38 -2.72
CA THR A 335 6.90 -7.51 -2.70
C THR A 335 7.32 -8.96 -2.92
N SER A 336 8.30 -9.13 -3.80
CA SER A 336 8.91 -10.41 -4.17
C SER A 336 9.64 -11.10 -3.02
N ARG A 337 9.84 -10.41 -1.88
CA ARG A 337 10.51 -10.95 -0.68
C ARG A 337 9.88 -12.23 -0.14
N HIS A 338 8.57 -12.38 -0.33
CA HIS A 338 7.77 -13.44 0.27
C HIS A 338 7.19 -14.43 -0.76
N GLY A 339 7.52 -14.31 -2.05
CA GLY A 339 7.02 -15.21 -3.09
C GLY A 339 6.29 -14.50 -4.22
N THR A 340 5.39 -15.22 -4.90
CA THR A 340 4.68 -14.70 -6.07
C THR A 340 3.38 -13.97 -5.70
N PRO A 341 2.80 -13.19 -6.64
CA PRO A 341 1.44 -12.66 -6.48
C PRO A 341 0.37 -13.69 -6.11
N GLU A 342 0.45 -14.92 -6.63
CA GLU A 342 -0.47 -16.02 -6.28
C GLU A 342 -0.27 -16.51 -4.86
N ASP A 343 0.98 -16.54 -4.38
CA ASP A 343 1.26 -16.89 -2.99
C ASP A 343 0.66 -15.86 -2.03
N PHE A 344 0.66 -14.56 -2.41
CA PHE A 344 -0.04 -13.53 -1.64
C PHE A 344 -1.57 -13.74 -1.69
N LYS A 345 -2.16 -14.04 -2.86
CA LYS A 345 -3.60 -14.39 -2.93
C LYS A 345 -3.96 -15.58 -2.04
N TYR A 346 -3.09 -16.59 -1.98
CA TYR A 346 -3.24 -17.72 -1.07
C TYR A 346 -3.23 -17.30 0.41
N PHE A 347 -2.35 -16.37 0.78
CA PHE A 347 -2.34 -15.80 2.14
C PHE A 347 -3.64 -15.07 2.47
N VAL A 348 -4.17 -14.25 1.55
CA VAL A 348 -5.47 -13.58 1.76
C VAL A 348 -6.60 -14.61 1.91
N ASP A 349 -6.65 -15.61 1.04
CA ASP A 349 -7.67 -16.67 1.07
C ASP A 349 -7.61 -17.46 2.40
N ALA A 350 -6.41 -17.71 2.92
CA ALA A 350 -6.22 -18.33 4.23
C ALA A 350 -6.73 -17.45 5.39
N CYS A 351 -6.49 -16.14 5.35
CA CYS A 351 -7.07 -15.20 6.32
C CYS A 351 -8.60 -15.26 6.30
N HIS A 352 -9.20 -15.18 5.11
CA HIS A 352 -10.65 -15.22 4.95
C HIS A 352 -11.26 -16.55 5.41
N ALA A 353 -10.63 -17.68 5.08
CA ALA A 353 -11.04 -19.00 5.55
C ALA A 353 -10.93 -19.14 7.09
N ALA A 354 -10.02 -18.38 7.70
CA ALA A 354 -9.89 -18.29 9.16
C ALA A 354 -10.89 -17.33 9.81
N GLY A 355 -11.64 -16.53 9.02
CA GLY A 355 -12.53 -15.48 9.50
C GLY A 355 -11.78 -14.22 9.97
N ILE A 356 -10.61 -13.95 9.39
CA ILE A 356 -9.73 -12.83 9.69
C ILE A 356 -9.74 -11.86 8.51
N GLY A 357 -10.06 -10.60 8.78
CA GLY A 357 -9.96 -9.55 7.76
C GLY A 357 -8.51 -9.06 7.58
N LEU A 358 -8.16 -8.62 6.39
CA LEU A 358 -6.81 -8.18 6.04
C LEU A 358 -6.81 -6.72 5.57
N LEU A 359 -6.12 -5.87 6.33
CA LEU A 359 -5.85 -4.47 6.01
C LEU A 359 -4.43 -4.33 5.45
N LEU A 360 -4.25 -3.34 4.57
CA LEU A 360 -2.94 -2.96 4.04
C LEU A 360 -2.66 -1.50 4.34
N ASP A 361 -1.47 -1.24 4.90
CA ASP A 361 -0.86 0.07 4.89
C ASP A 361 -0.54 0.48 3.45
N TRP A 362 -1.36 1.39 2.95
CA TRP A 362 -1.29 1.94 1.62
C TRP A 362 -0.65 3.31 1.66
N VAL A 363 0.36 3.53 0.80
CA VAL A 363 1.26 4.68 0.86
C VAL A 363 1.08 5.57 -0.38
N PRO A 364 0.02 6.37 -0.47
CA PRO A 364 -0.23 7.27 -1.60
C PRO A 364 0.41 8.66 -1.43
N GLY A 365 1.01 8.96 -0.28
CA GLY A 365 1.47 10.32 0.04
C GLY A 365 2.75 10.73 -0.68
N HIS A 366 3.65 9.77 -0.94
CA HIS A 366 5.00 10.03 -1.45
C HIS A 366 5.63 8.77 -2.06
N PHE A 367 6.77 8.94 -2.72
CA PHE A 367 7.59 7.86 -3.28
C PHE A 367 9.09 8.25 -3.29
N PRO A 368 10.02 7.29 -3.29
CA PRO A 368 11.45 7.60 -3.17
C PRO A 368 12.05 8.13 -4.48
N THR A 369 13.29 8.64 -4.39
CA THR A 369 14.01 9.28 -5.50
C THR A 369 14.84 8.32 -6.35
N ASP A 370 14.71 7.01 -6.12
CA ASP A 370 15.44 5.97 -6.84
C ASP A 370 15.36 6.13 -8.38
N PRO A 371 16.48 6.08 -9.11
CA PRO A 371 16.50 6.32 -10.55
C PRO A 371 15.61 5.39 -11.38
N HIS A 372 15.41 4.16 -10.91
CA HIS A 372 14.57 3.16 -11.58
C HIS A 372 13.06 3.35 -11.33
N GLY A 373 12.68 4.22 -10.40
CA GLY A 373 11.29 4.49 -10.00
C GLY A 373 10.65 5.68 -10.75
N LEU A 374 9.63 6.27 -10.13
CA LEU A 374 8.73 7.25 -10.77
C LEU A 374 9.31 8.66 -10.94
N GLY A 375 10.38 9.01 -10.22
CA GLY A 375 10.94 10.36 -10.29
C GLY A 375 11.51 10.70 -11.67
N TRP A 376 11.20 11.90 -12.19
CA TRP A 376 11.68 12.38 -13.48
C TRP A 376 11.41 11.39 -14.65
N PHE A 377 10.28 10.70 -14.59
CA PHE A 377 10.03 9.46 -15.34
C PHE A 377 10.27 9.57 -16.85
N ASP A 378 9.74 10.62 -17.49
CA ASP A 378 9.83 10.86 -18.94
C ASP A 378 10.73 12.05 -19.30
N GLY A 379 11.60 12.45 -18.37
CA GLY A 379 12.47 13.61 -18.50
C GLY A 379 11.80 14.92 -18.07
N THR A 380 10.67 14.82 -17.36
CA THR A 380 9.94 15.93 -16.73
C THR A 380 9.41 15.51 -15.36
N HIS A 381 8.91 16.47 -14.57
CA HIS A 381 8.16 16.19 -13.35
C HIS A 381 6.77 15.63 -13.72
N LEU A 382 6.71 14.31 -13.90
CA LEU A 382 5.55 13.60 -14.42
C LEU A 382 4.59 13.20 -13.29
N TYR A 383 5.09 12.35 -12.38
CA TYR A 383 4.34 11.85 -11.22
C TYR A 383 4.44 12.81 -10.05
N GLU A 384 5.61 13.43 -9.85
CA GLU A 384 5.85 14.44 -8.83
C GLU A 384 5.42 15.84 -9.25
N HIS A 385 5.15 16.70 -8.28
CA HIS A 385 4.89 18.11 -8.56
C HIS A 385 6.19 18.86 -8.94
N ALA A 386 6.12 19.74 -9.94
CA ALA A 386 7.30 20.43 -10.48
C ALA A 386 7.91 21.49 -9.56
N ASP A 387 7.09 22.14 -8.74
CA ASP A 387 7.58 23.02 -7.68
C ASP A 387 8.02 22.18 -6.47
N PRO A 388 9.32 22.16 -6.10
CA PRO A 388 9.83 21.35 -4.99
C PRO A 388 9.25 21.74 -3.63
N ARG A 389 8.70 22.95 -3.49
CA ARG A 389 7.99 23.38 -2.27
C ARG A 389 6.67 22.64 -2.06
N GLN A 390 6.18 21.96 -3.10
CA GLN A 390 4.97 21.14 -3.08
C GLN A 390 5.27 19.67 -3.44
N GLY A 391 6.35 19.42 -4.18
CA GLY A 391 6.71 18.11 -4.74
C GLY A 391 7.76 17.32 -3.96
N TYR A 392 8.24 17.79 -2.80
CA TYR A 392 9.32 17.12 -2.06
C TYR A 392 9.16 17.23 -0.53
N HIS A 393 9.32 16.10 0.17
CA HIS A 393 9.45 16.05 1.64
C HIS A 393 10.93 16.16 2.03
N GLN A 394 11.29 17.28 2.69
CA GLN A 394 12.68 17.60 3.03
C GLN A 394 13.29 16.61 4.03
N ASP A 395 12.54 16.22 5.07
CA ASP A 395 13.05 15.35 6.12
C ASP A 395 13.13 13.88 5.71
N TRP A 396 12.28 13.46 4.77
CA TRP A 396 12.19 12.07 4.31
C TRP A 396 13.00 11.80 3.04
N ASN A 397 13.43 12.85 2.34
CA ASN A 397 14.09 12.78 1.03
C ASN A 397 13.30 12.02 -0.04
N THR A 398 11.99 12.26 -0.07
CA THR A 398 11.03 11.62 -1.00
C THR A 398 10.27 12.65 -1.82
N LEU A 399 9.78 12.22 -2.98
CA LEU A 399 8.95 13.01 -3.88
C LEU A 399 7.47 12.86 -3.51
N ILE A 400 6.69 13.92 -3.76
CA ILE A 400 5.25 13.98 -3.50
C ILE A 400 4.51 13.91 -4.83
N TYR A 401 3.52 13.03 -4.91
CA TYR A 401 2.67 12.91 -6.08
C TYR A 401 1.97 14.24 -6.42
N ASN A 402 1.88 14.55 -7.71
CA ASN A 402 1.12 15.69 -8.20
C ASN A 402 -0.38 15.35 -8.21
N PHE A 403 -1.04 15.49 -7.06
CA PHE A 403 -2.47 15.25 -6.94
C PHE A 403 -3.32 16.20 -7.79
N GLY A 404 -2.77 17.30 -8.33
CA GLY A 404 -3.47 18.16 -9.27
C GLY A 404 -3.57 17.59 -10.69
N ARG A 405 -2.84 16.51 -10.99
CA ARG A 405 -2.79 15.89 -12.31
C ARG A 405 -3.70 14.67 -12.39
N THR A 406 -4.64 14.70 -13.33
CA THR A 406 -5.70 13.68 -13.43
C THR A 406 -5.15 12.28 -13.66
N GLU A 407 -4.10 12.11 -14.48
CA GLU A 407 -3.52 10.79 -14.74
C GLU A 407 -2.81 10.22 -13.49
N VAL A 408 -2.23 11.07 -12.65
CA VAL A 408 -1.61 10.68 -11.37
C VAL A 408 -2.67 10.31 -10.35
N GLN A 409 -3.76 11.08 -10.27
CA GLN A 409 -4.92 10.70 -9.47
C GLN A 409 -5.48 9.35 -9.94
N ASN A 410 -5.67 9.16 -11.26
CA ASN A 410 -6.17 7.91 -11.81
C ASN A 410 -5.24 6.73 -11.47
N PHE A 411 -3.93 6.90 -11.58
CA PHE A 411 -2.94 5.89 -11.20
C PHE A 411 -3.11 5.44 -9.74
N LEU A 412 -3.28 6.38 -8.80
CA LEU A 412 -3.42 6.07 -7.38
C LEU A 412 -4.82 5.54 -7.02
N LEU A 413 -5.89 6.12 -7.59
CA LEU A 413 -7.26 5.65 -7.38
C LEU A 413 -7.43 4.21 -7.91
N GLY A 414 -6.88 3.92 -9.08
CA GLY A 414 -6.85 2.57 -9.64
C GLY A 414 -6.03 1.61 -8.77
N ASN A 415 -5.00 2.10 -8.09
CA ASN A 415 -4.18 1.28 -7.19
C ASN A 415 -4.90 0.90 -5.90
N ALA A 416 -5.65 1.83 -5.30
CA ALA A 416 -6.50 1.52 -4.15
C ALA A 416 -7.52 0.42 -4.50
N LEU A 417 -8.18 0.55 -5.65
CA LEU A 417 -9.13 -0.46 -6.15
C LEU A 417 -8.44 -1.76 -6.53
N PHE A 418 -7.22 -1.71 -7.05
CA PHE A 418 -6.45 -2.91 -7.35
C PHE A 418 -6.24 -3.80 -6.11
N TRP A 419 -5.82 -3.23 -4.99
CA TRP A 419 -5.67 -3.99 -3.75
C TRP A 419 -7.00 -4.55 -3.23
N LEU A 420 -8.07 -3.74 -3.24
CA LEU A 420 -9.37 -4.15 -2.73
C LEU A 420 -10.11 -5.15 -3.63
N GLU A 421 -9.98 -5.04 -4.96
CA GLU A 421 -10.71 -5.89 -5.92
C GLU A 421 -9.87 -7.08 -6.39
N HIS A 422 -8.61 -6.88 -6.78
CA HIS A 422 -7.76 -7.94 -7.35
C HIS A 422 -7.25 -8.90 -6.28
N TYR A 423 -6.87 -8.38 -5.11
CA TYR A 423 -6.40 -9.16 -3.97
C TYR A 423 -7.46 -9.34 -2.88
N ARG A 424 -8.67 -8.79 -3.05
CA ARG A 424 -9.80 -8.93 -2.11
C ARG A 424 -9.54 -8.45 -0.68
N LEU A 425 -8.63 -7.50 -0.49
CA LEU A 425 -8.36 -6.96 0.84
C LEU A 425 -9.60 -6.30 1.46
N ASP A 426 -9.68 -6.32 2.79
CA ASP A 426 -10.83 -5.83 3.56
C ASP A 426 -10.69 -4.36 3.97
N GLY A 427 -9.56 -3.74 3.69
CA GLY A 427 -9.40 -2.32 3.92
C GLY A 427 -8.00 -1.78 3.68
N LEU A 428 -7.90 -0.46 3.75
CA LEU A 428 -6.66 0.28 3.56
C LEU A 428 -6.44 1.24 4.73
N ARG A 429 -5.23 1.24 5.28
CA ARG A 429 -4.78 2.25 6.23
C ARG A 429 -3.83 3.21 5.51
N VAL A 430 -4.03 4.51 5.69
CA VAL A 430 -3.20 5.56 5.09
C VAL A 430 -2.36 6.23 6.17
N ASP A 431 -1.05 6.09 6.01
CA ASP A 431 -0.03 6.71 6.86
C ASP A 431 0.07 8.22 6.67
N ALA A 432 0.42 8.92 7.74
CA ALA A 432 0.82 10.31 7.77
C ALA A 432 -0.06 11.21 6.89
N VAL A 433 -1.38 11.10 7.00
CA VAL A 433 -2.35 11.86 6.19
C VAL A 433 -2.11 13.37 6.30
N ALA A 434 -1.60 13.84 7.44
CA ALA A 434 -1.17 15.22 7.64
C ALA A 434 -0.14 15.70 6.60
N SER A 435 0.77 14.82 6.16
CA SER A 435 1.77 15.10 5.13
C SER A 435 1.14 15.43 3.77
N MET A 436 -0.04 14.86 3.50
CA MET A 436 -0.82 15.11 2.29
C MET A 436 -1.70 16.34 2.42
N LEU A 437 -2.29 16.57 3.60
CA LEU A 437 -3.29 17.62 3.84
C LEU A 437 -2.69 19.03 3.87
N TYR A 438 -1.40 19.17 4.18
CA TYR A 438 -0.79 20.48 4.41
C TYR A 438 0.39 20.79 3.50
N LEU A 439 0.31 21.94 2.84
CA LEU A 439 1.39 22.49 2.01
C LEU A 439 2.59 22.95 2.84
N ASP A 440 2.42 23.17 4.14
CA ASP A 440 3.50 23.56 5.06
C ASP A 440 4.02 22.40 5.94
N TYR A 441 3.60 21.15 5.66
CA TYR A 441 4.04 20.00 6.44
C TYR A 441 5.57 19.85 6.43
N SER A 442 6.16 19.90 7.63
CA SER A 442 7.61 19.90 7.88
C SER A 442 8.41 20.90 7.04
N ARG A 443 7.87 22.12 6.86
CA ARG A 443 8.52 23.22 6.13
C ARG A 443 8.55 24.49 6.98
N LYS A 444 9.64 25.26 6.88
CA LYS A 444 9.73 26.56 7.58
C LYS A 444 8.95 27.64 6.85
N ALA A 445 8.72 28.76 7.53
CA ALA A 445 8.16 29.95 6.90
C ALA A 445 9.02 30.38 5.70
N GLY A 446 8.39 30.59 4.54
CA GLY A 446 9.06 30.93 3.27
C GLY A 446 9.49 29.74 2.42
N GLU A 447 9.41 28.50 2.94
CA GLU A 447 9.77 27.27 2.21
C GLU A 447 8.55 26.56 1.58
N TRP A 448 7.35 27.13 1.71
CA TRP A 448 6.10 26.62 1.14
C TRP A 448 5.28 27.74 0.47
N VAL A 449 4.27 27.36 -0.31
CA VAL A 449 3.34 28.28 -0.98
C VAL A 449 1.90 28.00 -0.56
N PRO A 450 1.08 29.04 -0.30
CA PRO A 450 -0.32 28.84 0.06
C PRO A 450 -1.16 28.40 -1.13
N ASN A 451 -2.29 27.78 -0.81
CA ASN A 451 -3.30 27.42 -1.81
C ASN A 451 -3.95 28.68 -2.42
N ARG A 452 -4.79 28.48 -3.43
CA ARG A 452 -5.48 29.56 -4.15
C ARG A 452 -6.36 30.49 -3.29
N PHE A 453 -6.67 30.09 -2.05
CA PHE A 453 -7.43 30.89 -1.08
C PHE A 453 -6.57 31.49 0.04
N GLY A 454 -5.25 31.33 -0.02
CA GLY A 454 -4.30 31.84 0.98
C GLY A 454 -4.08 30.92 2.18
N GLY A 455 -4.69 29.74 2.20
CA GLY A 455 -4.54 28.75 3.28
C GLY A 455 -3.38 27.77 3.08
N ARG A 456 -3.13 26.95 4.10
CA ARG A 456 -2.09 25.89 4.09
C ARG A 456 -2.62 24.53 3.62
N GLU A 457 -3.92 24.43 3.40
CA GLU A 457 -4.58 23.18 3.02
C GLU A 457 -4.25 22.82 1.57
N ASN A 458 -3.81 21.59 1.33
CA ASN A 458 -3.56 21.06 0.00
C ASN A 458 -4.88 20.57 -0.61
N LEU A 459 -5.52 21.43 -1.41
CA LEU A 459 -6.89 21.21 -1.91
C LEU A 459 -6.97 19.99 -2.84
N GLU A 460 -5.92 19.77 -3.62
CA GLU A 460 -5.79 18.66 -4.56
C GLU A 460 -5.72 17.33 -3.81
N SER A 461 -4.90 17.24 -2.77
CA SER A 461 -4.82 16.05 -1.90
C SER A 461 -6.14 15.79 -1.17
N ILE A 462 -6.79 16.84 -0.65
CA ILE A 462 -8.10 16.70 0.01
C ILE A 462 -9.15 16.14 -0.97
N ALA A 463 -9.19 16.67 -2.20
CA ALA A 463 -10.10 16.18 -3.23
C ALA A 463 -9.79 14.72 -3.60
N PHE A 464 -8.51 14.36 -3.70
CA PHE A 464 -8.07 12.99 -3.96
C PHE A 464 -8.53 12.03 -2.85
N LEU A 465 -8.30 12.34 -1.57
CA LEU A 465 -8.67 11.48 -0.45
C LEU A 465 -10.19 11.27 -0.37
N LYS A 466 -10.97 12.35 -0.57
CA LYS A 466 -12.43 12.27 -0.65
C LYS A 466 -12.88 11.36 -1.78
N ARG A 467 -12.29 11.53 -2.97
CA ARG A 467 -12.61 10.72 -4.14
C ARG A 467 -12.22 9.24 -3.95
N MET A 468 -11.08 8.99 -3.32
CA MET A 468 -10.63 7.64 -2.99
C MET A 468 -11.66 6.94 -2.10
N ASN A 469 -12.05 7.56 -0.99
CA ASN A 469 -13.03 6.97 -0.08
C ASN A 469 -14.40 6.77 -0.75
N GLU A 470 -14.89 7.72 -1.55
CA GLU A 470 -16.13 7.54 -2.31
C GLU A 470 -16.07 6.31 -3.24
N LEU A 471 -14.95 6.11 -3.93
CA LEU A 471 -14.77 4.99 -4.84
C LEU A 471 -14.61 3.66 -4.12
N THR A 472 -13.78 3.59 -3.07
CA THR A 472 -13.52 2.34 -2.36
C THR A 472 -14.78 1.80 -1.70
N TYR A 473 -15.52 2.64 -0.95
CA TYR A 473 -16.80 2.23 -0.37
C TYR A 473 -17.91 2.00 -1.41
N GLY A 474 -17.90 2.75 -2.52
CA GLY A 474 -18.89 2.60 -3.59
C GLY A 474 -18.73 1.30 -4.39
N HIS A 475 -17.49 0.83 -4.56
CA HIS A 475 -17.18 -0.38 -5.32
C HIS A 475 -17.12 -1.64 -4.45
N ASN A 476 -16.73 -1.50 -3.18
CA ASN A 476 -16.43 -2.64 -2.32
C ASN A 476 -17.22 -2.55 -1.02
N GLN A 477 -18.34 -3.28 -0.94
CA GLN A 477 -19.13 -3.35 0.29
C GLN A 477 -18.39 -4.12 1.38
N GLY A 478 -18.46 -3.60 2.61
CA GLY A 478 -17.87 -4.23 3.78
C GLY A 478 -16.36 -4.05 3.95
N ILE A 479 -15.76 -3.11 3.21
CA ILE A 479 -14.37 -2.69 3.50
C ILE A 479 -14.36 -1.61 4.58
N MET A 480 -13.19 -1.36 5.16
CA MET A 480 -12.92 -0.15 5.95
C MET A 480 -11.70 0.61 5.45
N THR A 481 -11.69 1.91 5.68
CA THR A 481 -10.51 2.76 5.48
C THR A 481 -10.13 3.45 6.78
N VAL A 482 -8.83 3.46 7.09
CA VAL A 482 -8.28 3.98 8.34
C VAL A 482 -7.27 5.09 8.03
N ALA A 483 -7.36 6.22 8.71
CA ALA A 483 -6.41 7.31 8.60
C ALA A 483 -5.55 7.45 9.85
N GLU A 484 -4.24 7.60 9.67
CA GLU A 484 -3.38 8.19 10.68
C GLU A 484 -3.18 9.67 10.36
N GLU A 485 -3.81 10.51 11.16
CA GLU A 485 -3.84 11.95 10.95
C GLU A 485 -3.55 12.62 12.29
N SER A 486 -2.34 13.17 12.40
CA SER A 486 -1.74 13.63 13.66
C SER A 486 -1.93 15.13 13.94
N THR A 487 -2.67 15.83 13.08
CA THR A 487 -3.14 17.20 13.38
C THR A 487 -4.60 17.15 13.81
N ALA A 488 -5.13 18.23 14.37
CA ALA A 488 -6.53 18.27 14.77
C ALA A 488 -7.49 18.49 13.58
N TRP A 489 -7.24 17.86 12.41
CA TRP A 489 -8.13 17.98 11.27
C TRP A 489 -9.52 17.43 11.64
N PRO A 490 -10.59 18.21 11.45
CA PRO A 490 -11.93 17.78 11.85
C PRO A 490 -12.56 16.85 10.82
N ALA A 491 -13.42 15.95 11.28
CA ALA A 491 -14.27 15.10 10.46
C ALA A 491 -13.48 14.19 9.49
N VAL A 492 -12.33 13.65 9.93
CA VAL A 492 -11.51 12.73 9.14
C VAL A 492 -12.31 11.46 8.81
N SER A 493 -12.96 10.89 9.82
CA SER A 493 -13.72 9.65 9.73
C SER A 493 -15.23 9.87 9.56
N ARG A 494 -15.60 10.96 8.87
CA ARG A 494 -17.00 11.32 8.58
C ARG A 494 -17.27 11.32 7.07
N PRO A 495 -18.52 11.06 6.63
CA PRO A 495 -18.87 11.02 5.22
C PRO A 495 -18.53 12.31 4.46
N VAL A 496 -18.11 12.15 3.20
CA VAL A 496 -17.71 13.26 2.32
C VAL A 496 -18.84 14.28 2.11
N TYR A 497 -20.09 13.82 2.00
CA TYR A 497 -21.26 14.69 1.82
C TYR A 497 -21.59 15.55 3.05
N LEU A 498 -21.01 15.25 4.22
CA LEU A 498 -21.08 16.09 5.43
C LEU A 498 -19.83 16.98 5.59
N GLY A 499 -18.93 16.99 4.61
CA GLY A 499 -17.70 17.77 4.61
C GLY A 499 -16.45 17.00 5.05
N GLY A 500 -16.59 15.77 5.56
CA GLY A 500 -15.47 14.95 6.02
C GLY A 500 -14.56 14.43 4.92
N LEU A 501 -13.46 13.75 5.31
CA LEU A 501 -12.52 13.13 4.36
C LEU A 501 -13.00 11.76 3.84
N GLY A 502 -14.01 11.16 4.48
CA GLY A 502 -14.64 9.92 4.05
C GLY A 502 -14.01 8.65 4.62
N PHE A 503 -13.02 8.74 5.52
CA PHE A 503 -12.46 7.55 6.17
C PHE A 503 -13.50 6.87 7.07
N GLY A 504 -13.36 5.57 7.27
CA GLY A 504 -14.19 4.82 8.22
C GLY A 504 -13.74 5.04 9.66
N TYR A 505 -12.42 5.09 9.85
CA TYR A 505 -11.77 5.27 11.15
C TYR A 505 -10.58 6.23 11.11
N LYS A 506 -10.22 6.76 12.29
CA LYS A 506 -8.99 7.53 12.54
C LYS A 506 -8.21 6.89 13.69
N TRP A 507 -6.90 6.84 13.61
CA TRP A 507 -6.05 6.48 14.75
C TRP A 507 -6.11 7.58 15.83
N ASN A 508 -6.36 7.20 17.08
CA ASN A 508 -6.38 8.12 18.21
C ASN A 508 -4.97 8.34 18.78
N MET A 509 -4.17 9.13 18.06
CA MET A 509 -2.79 9.45 18.45
C MET A 509 -2.71 10.20 19.78
N GLY A 510 -3.73 11.01 20.11
CA GLY A 510 -3.81 11.73 21.38
C GLY A 510 -3.97 10.77 22.56
N TRP A 511 -4.92 9.83 22.47
CA TRP A 511 -5.08 8.77 23.47
C TRP A 511 -3.81 7.94 23.63
N MET A 512 -3.18 7.54 22.52
CA MET A 512 -1.95 6.75 22.55
C MET A 512 -0.86 7.49 23.32
N HIS A 513 -0.61 8.75 22.97
CA HIS A 513 0.44 9.56 23.59
C HIS A 513 0.19 9.77 25.09
N ASP A 514 -1.00 10.26 25.45
CA ASP A 514 -1.35 10.61 26.82
C ASP A 514 -1.29 9.36 27.73
N THR A 515 -1.83 8.24 27.27
CA THR A 515 -1.92 7.03 28.09
C THR A 515 -0.59 6.28 28.20
N LEU A 516 0.25 6.26 27.15
CA LEU A 516 1.61 5.73 27.26
C LEU A 516 2.49 6.60 28.17
N GLU A 517 2.38 7.92 28.07
CA GLU A 517 3.14 8.82 28.97
C GLU A 517 2.72 8.61 30.43
N TYR A 518 1.43 8.48 30.69
CA TYR A 518 0.90 8.17 32.02
C TYR A 518 1.43 6.85 32.55
N MET A 519 1.37 5.78 31.74
CA MET A 519 1.83 4.45 32.14
C MET A 519 3.34 4.42 32.39
N ALA A 520 4.13 5.23 31.69
CA ALA A 520 5.56 5.35 31.91
C ALA A 520 5.97 6.08 33.21
N LYS A 521 5.05 6.81 33.84
CA LYS A 521 5.33 7.45 35.15
C LYS A 521 5.38 6.38 36.25
N ASP A 522 6.34 6.53 37.16
CA ASP A 522 6.34 5.83 38.44
C ASP A 522 4.95 5.97 39.11
N PRO A 523 4.35 4.88 39.62
CA PRO A 523 3.01 4.91 40.19
C PRO A 523 2.77 6.01 41.24
N ILE A 524 3.78 6.41 42.02
CA ILE A 524 3.61 7.47 43.03
C ILE A 524 3.33 8.84 42.40
N HIS A 525 3.78 9.07 41.17
CA HIS A 525 3.60 10.33 40.44
C HIS A 525 2.31 10.38 39.63
N ARG A 526 1.65 9.23 39.38
CA ARG A 526 0.45 9.14 38.54
C ARG A 526 -0.71 10.02 39.01
N ARG A 527 -0.81 10.29 40.31
CA ARG A 527 -1.80 11.22 40.87
C ARG A 527 -1.75 12.61 40.25
N TYR A 528 -0.57 13.11 39.87
CA TYR A 528 -0.40 14.43 39.25
C TYR A 528 -0.75 14.46 37.76
N HIS A 529 -0.91 13.28 37.16
CA HIS A 529 -1.11 13.08 35.73
C HIS A 529 -2.42 12.37 35.41
N HIS A 530 -3.32 12.21 36.37
CA HIS A 530 -4.57 11.47 36.20
C HIS A 530 -5.44 11.96 35.03
N HIS A 531 -5.37 13.25 34.72
CA HIS A 531 -6.04 13.86 33.56
C HIS A 531 -5.63 13.25 32.21
N GLN A 532 -4.44 12.65 32.09
CA GLN A 532 -3.98 12.00 30.85
C GLN A 532 -4.84 10.78 30.49
N LEU A 533 -5.44 10.11 31.47
CA LEU A 533 -6.36 8.99 31.21
C LEU A 533 -7.80 9.44 30.91
N THR A 534 -8.18 10.65 31.31
CA THR A 534 -9.58 11.12 31.22
C THR A 534 -9.80 12.15 30.12
N PHE A 535 -8.76 12.87 29.70
CA PHE A 535 -8.83 13.93 28.70
C PHE A 535 -9.29 13.42 27.32
N GLY A 536 -8.79 12.24 26.90
CA GLY A 536 -9.14 11.64 25.60
C GLY A 536 -10.64 11.49 25.36
N LEU A 537 -11.41 11.24 26.42
CA LEU A 537 -12.85 11.05 26.34
C LEU A 537 -13.65 12.32 26.01
N ILE A 538 -13.04 13.51 26.16
CA ILE A 538 -13.67 14.78 25.76
C ILE A 538 -13.92 14.82 24.25
N TYR A 539 -13.01 14.25 23.46
CA TYR A 539 -13.10 14.24 21.99
C TYR A 539 -13.31 12.84 21.40
N GLN A 540 -13.31 11.77 22.20
CA GLN A 540 -13.42 10.37 21.75
C GLN A 540 -14.60 10.11 20.80
N PHE A 541 -15.70 10.84 20.90
CA PHE A 541 -16.88 10.63 20.04
C PHE A 541 -16.96 11.58 18.84
N SER A 542 -15.96 12.44 18.65
CA SER A 542 -15.87 13.34 17.48
C SER A 542 -15.54 12.57 16.19
N GLU A 543 -14.81 11.47 16.31
CA GLU A 543 -14.38 10.58 15.22
C GLU A 543 -14.67 9.12 15.61
N ASN A 544 -14.63 8.24 14.62
CA ASN A 544 -14.61 6.80 14.85
C ASN A 544 -13.16 6.37 15.08
N PHE A 545 -12.76 6.19 16.34
CA PHE A 545 -11.36 5.94 16.65
C PHE A 545 -10.97 4.45 16.68
N VAL A 546 -9.78 4.17 16.16
CA VAL A 546 -8.94 3.02 16.53
C VAL A 546 -7.94 3.50 17.59
N LEU A 547 -7.70 2.72 18.63
CA LEU A 547 -6.72 2.97 19.69
C LEU A 547 -5.42 2.25 19.32
N PRO A 548 -4.38 2.94 18.82
CA PRO A 548 -3.19 2.28 18.31
C PRO A 548 -2.10 2.13 19.37
N LEU A 549 -1.54 0.94 19.48
CA LEU A 549 -0.21 0.69 20.02
C LEU A 549 0.63 0.09 18.88
N SER A 550 1.05 0.94 17.95
CA SER A 550 1.63 0.56 16.67
C SER A 550 3.15 0.38 16.71
N HIS A 551 3.70 -0.06 15.57
CA HIS A 551 5.14 -0.24 15.35
C HIS A 551 6.00 1.00 15.66
N ASP A 552 5.48 2.19 15.36
CA ASP A 552 6.16 3.47 15.60
C ASP A 552 6.44 3.74 17.08
N GLU A 553 5.70 3.11 17.99
CA GLU A 553 5.84 3.33 19.42
C GLU A 553 6.86 2.40 20.09
N VAL A 554 7.44 1.46 19.36
CA VAL A 554 8.38 0.46 19.91
C VAL A 554 9.74 0.44 19.22
N VAL A 555 10.16 1.58 18.67
CA VAL A 555 11.38 1.80 17.89
C VAL A 555 12.08 3.12 18.27
N HIS A 556 13.23 3.38 17.64
CA HIS A 556 13.95 4.65 17.68
C HIS A 556 14.26 5.16 19.10
N GLY A 557 14.54 4.25 20.04
CA GLY A 557 14.87 4.60 21.42
C GLY A 557 13.65 4.89 22.30
N LYS A 558 12.42 4.72 21.80
CA LYS A 558 11.20 4.86 22.60
C LYS A 558 11.00 3.69 23.58
N GLY A 559 11.72 2.59 23.44
CA GLY A 559 11.58 1.34 24.18
C GLY A 559 10.40 0.48 23.71
N SER A 560 10.47 -0.83 23.94
CA SER A 560 9.31 -1.71 23.77
C SER A 560 8.23 -1.42 24.82
N LEU A 561 6.98 -1.86 24.58
CA LEU A 561 5.86 -1.57 25.49
C LEU A 561 6.15 -1.99 26.94
N ILE A 562 6.72 -3.18 27.16
CA ILE A 562 7.06 -3.65 28.51
C ILE A 562 8.15 -2.80 29.18
N ASN A 563 9.08 -2.26 28.40
CA ASN A 563 10.18 -1.42 28.92
C ASN A 563 9.80 0.04 29.14
N LYS A 564 8.62 0.46 28.67
CA LYS A 564 8.00 1.73 29.09
C LYS A 564 7.43 1.63 30.51
N MET A 565 7.10 0.43 30.99
CA MET A 565 6.49 0.25 32.29
C MET A 565 7.52 0.39 33.43
N PRO A 566 7.19 1.08 34.54
CA PRO A 566 8.09 1.24 35.67
C PRO A 566 8.05 0.04 36.63
N GLY A 567 9.06 -0.06 37.49
CA GLY A 567 9.13 -1.05 38.55
C GLY A 567 10.02 -2.25 38.22
N ASP A 568 9.95 -3.27 39.08
CA ASP A 568 10.56 -4.58 38.82
C ASP A 568 9.82 -5.34 37.72
N ASP A 569 10.34 -6.50 37.31
CA ASP A 569 9.77 -7.25 36.19
C ASP A 569 8.30 -7.62 36.44
N TRP A 570 7.93 -8.05 37.65
CA TRP A 570 6.54 -8.36 37.96
C TRP A 570 5.64 -7.11 37.81
N GLN A 571 6.08 -5.97 38.33
CA GLN A 571 5.37 -4.70 38.19
C GLN A 571 5.28 -4.22 36.74
N LYS A 572 6.31 -4.45 35.92
CA LYS A 572 6.26 -4.14 34.48
C LYS A 572 5.16 -4.92 33.78
N PHE A 573 5.09 -6.23 34.01
CA PHE A 573 4.04 -7.06 33.46
C PHE A 573 2.67 -6.67 34.01
N ALA A 574 2.53 -6.43 35.31
CA ALA A 574 1.27 -6.00 35.91
C ALA A 574 0.77 -4.67 35.32
N ASN A 575 1.66 -3.67 35.15
CA ASN A 575 1.35 -2.43 34.46
C ASN A 575 0.85 -2.66 33.04
N LEU A 576 1.55 -3.49 32.25
CA LEU A 576 1.16 -3.74 30.86
C LEU A 576 -0.18 -4.48 30.77
N ARG A 577 -0.41 -5.45 31.66
CA ARG A 577 -1.70 -6.17 31.77
C ARG A 577 -2.85 -5.22 32.13
N ALA A 578 -2.67 -4.36 33.13
CA ALA A 578 -3.66 -3.34 33.49
C ALA A 578 -3.92 -2.36 32.34
N TYR A 579 -2.87 -1.97 31.63
CA TYR A 579 -3.00 -1.07 30.48
C TYR A 579 -3.80 -1.72 29.34
N TYR A 580 -3.56 -2.99 29.04
CA TYR A 580 -4.35 -3.73 28.05
C TYR A 580 -5.80 -3.93 28.49
N GLY A 581 -6.05 -4.24 29.77
CA GLY A 581 -7.40 -4.28 30.33
C GLY A 581 -8.14 -2.94 30.14
N PHE A 582 -7.47 -1.83 30.44
CA PHE A 582 -7.99 -0.48 30.21
C PHE A 582 -8.25 -0.20 28.72
N MET A 583 -7.29 -0.48 27.84
CA MET A 583 -7.39 -0.26 26.39
C MET A 583 -8.58 -1.02 25.77
N PHE A 584 -8.75 -2.30 26.14
CA PHE A 584 -9.84 -3.14 25.63
C PHE A 584 -11.21 -2.69 26.14
N ALA A 585 -11.25 -2.13 27.36
CA ALA A 585 -12.47 -1.57 27.94
C ALA A 585 -12.79 -0.14 27.49
N HIS A 586 -11.80 0.66 27.10
CA HIS A 586 -11.98 2.04 26.63
C HIS A 586 -12.74 2.07 25.30
N PRO A 587 -13.61 3.07 25.03
CA PRO A 587 -14.26 3.19 23.72
C PRO A 587 -13.26 3.33 22.56
N GLY A 588 -13.54 2.67 21.44
CA GLY A 588 -12.73 2.68 20.22
C GLY A 588 -12.22 1.29 19.83
N LYS A 589 -11.91 1.07 18.56
CA LYS A 589 -11.39 -0.21 18.05
C LYS A 589 -9.94 -0.43 18.50
N LYS A 590 -9.42 -1.66 18.44
CA LYS A 590 -8.12 -2.01 19.07
C LYS A 590 -7.07 -2.29 18.00
N LEU A 591 -5.84 -1.82 18.20
CA LEU A 591 -4.68 -2.20 17.39
C LEU A 591 -3.46 -2.43 18.27
N LEU A 592 -2.83 -3.60 18.11
CA LEU A 592 -1.61 -3.97 18.81
C LEU A 592 -0.58 -4.49 17.80
N PHE A 593 0.63 -3.90 17.84
CA PHE A 593 1.74 -4.36 17.03
C PHE A 593 2.38 -5.64 17.57
N MET A 594 2.82 -6.48 16.63
CA MET A 594 3.51 -7.73 16.91
C MET A 594 4.69 -7.57 17.88
N GLY A 595 4.83 -8.52 18.81
CA GLY A 595 5.77 -8.48 19.92
C GLY A 595 5.21 -7.83 21.19
N GLY A 596 4.16 -6.99 21.05
CA GLY A 596 3.46 -6.41 22.20
C GLY A 596 2.66 -7.43 23.00
N GLU A 597 2.06 -8.41 22.32
CA GLU A 597 1.14 -9.38 22.89
C GLU A 597 1.79 -10.34 23.90
N PHE A 598 3.09 -10.56 23.80
CA PHE A 598 3.86 -11.37 24.75
C PHE A 598 4.91 -10.55 25.50
N GLY A 599 4.91 -9.22 25.34
CA GLY A 599 5.78 -8.32 26.11
C GLY A 599 7.26 -8.45 25.75
N GLN A 600 7.60 -8.37 24.45
CA GLN A 600 8.99 -8.42 24.00
C GLN A 600 9.86 -7.35 24.67
N TRP A 601 11.03 -7.75 25.18
CA TRP A 601 11.96 -6.84 25.83
C TRP A 601 12.64 -5.88 24.86
N ARG A 602 13.13 -6.39 23.74
CA ARG A 602 13.87 -5.56 22.79
C ARG A 602 12.90 -4.72 21.97
N GLU A 603 13.34 -3.50 21.63
CA GLU A 603 12.70 -2.74 20.56
C GLU A 603 12.59 -3.59 19.30
N TRP A 604 11.53 -3.33 18.55
CA TRP A 604 11.35 -3.95 17.25
C TRP A 604 12.50 -3.54 16.32
N SER A 605 12.85 -4.46 15.42
CA SER A 605 13.82 -4.22 14.37
C SER A 605 13.44 -5.08 13.18
N GLU A 606 13.31 -4.44 12.02
CA GLU A 606 13.00 -5.08 10.74
C GLU A 606 14.06 -6.11 10.31
N ALA A 607 15.28 -5.98 10.84
CA ALA A 607 16.42 -6.80 10.47
C ALA A 607 16.44 -8.22 11.10
N ARG A 608 15.57 -8.51 12.07
CA ARG A 608 15.54 -9.81 12.79
C ARG A 608 14.11 -10.28 13.04
N SER A 609 13.96 -11.56 13.39
CA SER A 609 12.70 -12.10 13.94
C SER A 609 12.36 -11.48 15.29
N LEU A 610 11.09 -11.55 15.67
CA LEU A 610 10.68 -11.38 17.06
C LEU A 610 11.35 -12.41 17.99
N ASP A 611 11.45 -12.07 19.27
CA ASP A 611 12.09 -12.87 20.31
C ASP A 611 11.17 -14.03 20.78
N TRP A 612 10.80 -14.93 19.87
CA TRP A 612 9.82 -16.01 20.10
C TRP A 612 10.14 -16.94 21.28
N HIS A 613 11.42 -17.08 21.64
CA HIS A 613 11.86 -17.88 22.79
C HIS A 613 11.28 -17.37 24.12
N LEU A 614 10.87 -16.10 24.21
CA LEU A 614 10.27 -15.54 25.42
C LEU A 614 8.95 -16.21 25.78
N LEU A 615 8.23 -16.83 24.84
CA LEU A 615 6.98 -17.56 25.14
C LEU A 615 7.20 -18.83 25.98
N GLU A 616 8.44 -19.27 26.16
CA GLU A 616 8.80 -20.35 27.10
C GLU A 616 8.84 -19.85 28.56
N GLU A 617 8.87 -18.53 28.78
CA GLU A 617 8.91 -17.93 30.11
C GLU A 617 7.50 -17.64 30.66
N PRO A 618 7.23 -17.89 31.96
CA PRO A 618 5.88 -17.81 32.52
C PRO A 618 5.20 -16.43 32.40
N LEU A 619 5.92 -15.32 32.60
CA LEU A 619 5.32 -13.98 32.57
C LEU A 619 4.90 -13.56 31.15
N HIS A 620 5.74 -13.88 30.17
CA HIS A 620 5.46 -13.67 28.75
C HIS A 620 4.29 -14.53 28.27
N HIS A 621 4.27 -15.81 28.66
CA HIS A 621 3.14 -16.70 28.37
C HIS A 621 1.84 -16.21 29.02
N GLY A 622 1.89 -15.73 30.26
CA GLY A 622 0.74 -15.19 30.97
C GLY A 622 0.17 -13.93 30.32
N LEU A 623 1.03 -13.02 29.84
CA LEU A 623 0.59 -11.85 29.08
C LEU A 623 -0.04 -12.23 27.73
N HIS A 624 0.57 -13.19 27.02
CA HIS A 624 0.02 -13.74 25.78
C HIS A 624 -1.35 -14.40 26.00
N ALA A 625 -1.53 -15.13 27.12
CA ALA A 625 -2.82 -15.68 27.51
C ALA A 625 -3.85 -14.57 27.81
N LEU A 626 -3.44 -13.50 28.51
CA LEU A 626 -4.31 -12.36 28.76
C LEU A 626 -4.81 -11.74 27.44
N VAL A 627 -3.95 -11.54 26.45
CA VAL A 627 -4.37 -10.97 25.16
C VAL A 627 -5.40 -11.85 24.46
N ARG A 628 -5.25 -13.19 24.54
CA ARG A 628 -6.26 -14.13 24.04
C ARG A 628 -7.62 -13.92 24.72
N ASP A 629 -7.62 -13.84 26.04
CA ASP A 629 -8.85 -13.73 26.83
C ASP A 629 -9.48 -12.34 26.72
N LEU A 630 -8.67 -11.28 26.56
CA LEU A 630 -9.12 -9.92 26.24
C LEU A 630 -9.84 -9.86 24.89
N ASN A 631 -9.29 -10.49 23.85
CA ASN A 631 -9.94 -10.60 22.55
C ASN A 631 -11.24 -11.42 22.64
N GLY A 632 -11.22 -12.54 23.37
CA GLY A 632 -12.42 -13.34 23.64
C GLY A 632 -13.52 -12.53 24.32
N MET A 633 -13.17 -11.81 25.39
CA MET A 633 -14.08 -10.91 26.12
C MET A 633 -14.62 -9.80 25.21
N TYR A 634 -13.76 -9.11 24.47
CA TYR A 634 -14.15 -8.01 23.58
C TYR A 634 -15.11 -8.46 22.47
N ARG A 635 -14.98 -9.70 21.99
CA ARG A 635 -15.90 -10.27 21.00
C ARG A 635 -17.19 -10.81 21.60
N GLY A 636 -17.15 -11.27 22.85
CA GLY A 636 -18.29 -11.86 23.54
C GLY A 636 -19.21 -10.83 24.20
N LEU A 637 -18.67 -9.69 24.63
CA LEU A 637 -19.41 -8.68 25.39
C LEU A 637 -19.75 -7.48 24.51
N LYS A 638 -20.99 -7.46 24.00
CA LYS A 638 -21.57 -6.35 23.21
C LYS A 638 -21.28 -4.94 23.75
N PRO A 639 -21.36 -4.67 25.07
CA PRO A 639 -21.09 -3.34 25.60
C PRO A 639 -19.68 -2.80 25.28
N LEU A 640 -18.72 -3.69 25.04
CA LEU A 640 -17.33 -3.30 24.77
C LEU A 640 -17.08 -2.83 23.34
N HIS A 641 -17.97 -3.13 22.38
CA HIS A 641 -17.71 -2.85 20.96
C HIS A 641 -18.88 -2.21 20.17
N GLN A 642 -20.14 -2.49 20.51
CA GLN A 642 -21.30 -2.04 19.71
C GLN A 642 -21.45 -0.52 19.65
N THR A 643 -21.06 0.15 20.74
CA THR A 643 -21.29 1.59 20.96
C THR A 643 -19.97 2.36 21.07
N ASP A 644 -18.86 1.83 20.51
CA ASP A 644 -17.53 2.46 20.56
C ASP A 644 -17.52 3.90 19.99
N CYS A 645 -18.40 4.18 19.04
CA CYS A 645 -18.51 5.47 18.36
C CYS A 645 -19.73 6.29 18.81
N ASP A 646 -20.42 5.87 19.87
CA ASP A 646 -21.61 6.54 20.42
C ASP A 646 -21.36 6.93 21.89
N PRO A 647 -21.51 8.23 22.26
CA PRO A 647 -21.35 8.65 23.65
C PRO A 647 -22.30 7.95 24.64
N ALA A 648 -23.45 7.43 24.19
CA ALA A 648 -24.37 6.68 25.05
C ALA A 648 -23.77 5.34 25.54
N GLY A 649 -22.74 4.83 24.85
CA GLY A 649 -22.04 3.59 25.18
C GLY A 649 -21.09 3.66 26.37
N PHE A 650 -20.83 4.86 26.90
CA PHE A 650 -19.84 5.09 27.96
C PHE A 650 -20.39 6.01 29.05
N GLU A 651 -20.08 5.71 30.31
CA GLU A 651 -20.40 6.61 31.42
C GLU A 651 -19.36 6.49 32.55
N TRP A 652 -18.83 7.61 33.02
CA TRP A 652 -17.97 7.60 34.21
C TRP A 652 -18.76 7.19 35.46
N ILE A 653 -18.13 6.39 36.32
CA ILE A 653 -18.58 6.17 37.70
C ILE A 653 -17.70 6.99 38.63
N GLU A 654 -16.38 6.85 38.50
CA GLU A 654 -15.38 7.63 39.22
C GLU A 654 -14.21 7.94 38.26
N ALA A 655 -13.92 9.23 38.09
CA ALA A 655 -12.91 9.74 37.16
C ALA A 655 -11.88 10.66 37.84
N ASN A 656 -12.04 10.91 39.14
CA ASN A 656 -11.30 11.92 39.90
C ASN A 656 -10.55 11.34 41.11
N ASP A 657 -10.53 10.02 41.31
CA ASP A 657 -9.74 9.37 42.37
C ASP A 657 -8.24 9.30 42.02
N SER A 658 -7.68 10.47 41.74
CA SER A 658 -6.29 10.69 41.38
C SER A 658 -5.33 10.28 42.49
N ASP A 659 -5.70 10.49 43.75
CA ASP A 659 -4.89 10.15 44.92
C ASP A 659 -4.62 8.64 45.01
N ASN A 660 -5.57 7.81 44.60
CA ASN A 660 -5.38 6.37 44.48
C ASN A 660 -5.04 5.91 43.07
N SER A 661 -5.12 6.81 42.07
CA SER A 661 -5.00 6.51 40.64
C SER A 661 -5.94 5.38 40.21
N VAL A 662 -7.20 5.50 40.64
CA VAL A 662 -8.28 4.56 40.32
C VAL A 662 -9.24 5.22 39.35
N LEU A 663 -9.69 4.47 38.35
CA LEU A 663 -10.79 4.84 37.46
C LEU A 663 -11.89 3.79 37.54
N ALA A 664 -13.14 4.22 37.51
CA ALA A 664 -14.29 3.34 37.35
C ALA A 664 -15.27 3.89 36.31
N PHE A 665 -15.74 3.05 35.40
CA PHE A 665 -16.68 3.45 34.35
C PHE A 665 -17.58 2.31 33.89
N LEU A 666 -18.63 2.67 33.18
CA LEU A 666 -19.57 1.77 32.52
C LEU A 666 -19.29 1.73 31.02
N ARG A 667 -19.41 0.53 30.46
CA ARG A 667 -19.64 0.30 29.04
C ARG A 667 -21.03 -0.30 28.85
N LYS A 668 -21.79 0.19 27.87
CA LYS A 668 -23.21 -0.18 27.68
C LYS A 668 -23.47 -0.70 26.28
N SER A 669 -24.31 -1.73 26.17
CA SER A 669 -24.84 -2.20 24.90
C SER A 669 -25.81 -1.16 24.30
N GLY A 670 -25.83 -1.05 22.97
CA GLY A 670 -26.80 -0.19 22.27
C GLY A 670 -28.18 -0.83 22.13
N GLU A 671 -28.25 -2.16 22.19
CA GLU A 671 -29.49 -2.93 22.02
C GLU A 671 -30.26 -3.12 23.33
N ASP A 672 -29.53 -3.30 24.44
CA ASP A 672 -30.09 -3.53 25.76
C ASP A 672 -29.43 -2.58 26.79
N PRO A 673 -30.15 -1.54 27.24
CA PRO A 673 -29.65 -0.59 28.24
C PRO A 673 -29.30 -1.21 29.60
N GLU A 674 -29.83 -2.40 29.92
CA GLU A 674 -29.46 -3.12 31.14
C GLU A 674 -28.19 -3.96 30.99
N HIS A 675 -27.83 -4.36 29.76
CA HIS A 675 -26.58 -5.06 29.49
C HIS A 675 -25.41 -4.09 29.50
N HIS A 676 -24.71 -4.04 30.62
CA HIS A 676 -23.55 -3.20 30.82
C HIS A 676 -22.45 -3.96 31.58
N VAL A 677 -21.23 -3.46 31.44
CA VAL A 677 -20.10 -3.90 32.25
C VAL A 677 -19.55 -2.74 33.05
N VAL A 678 -19.16 -3.03 34.29
CA VAL A 678 -18.44 -2.12 35.19
C VAL A 678 -16.96 -2.40 35.05
N VAL A 679 -16.17 -1.38 34.76
CA VAL A 679 -14.72 -1.50 34.62
C VAL A 679 -14.07 -0.68 35.72
N VAL A 680 -13.12 -1.28 36.43
CA VAL A 680 -12.38 -0.62 37.50
C VAL A 680 -10.89 -0.86 37.31
N CYS A 681 -10.11 0.20 37.18
CA CYS A 681 -8.66 0.12 36.98
C CYS A 681 -7.93 0.70 38.19
N ASN A 682 -7.00 -0.04 38.78
CA ASN A 682 -6.07 0.44 39.80
C ASN A 682 -4.67 0.55 39.20
N PHE A 683 -4.18 1.77 39.00
CA PHE A 683 -2.86 2.02 38.41
C PHE A 683 -1.77 2.23 39.48
N THR A 684 -1.91 1.65 40.67
CA THR A 684 -0.86 1.62 41.69
C THR A 684 -0.59 0.20 42.17
N PRO A 685 0.64 -0.11 42.64
CA PRO A 685 0.96 -1.44 43.18
C PRO A 685 0.35 -1.69 44.56
N MET A 686 -0.46 -0.76 45.08
CA MET A 686 -1.13 -0.93 46.36
C MET A 686 -2.51 -1.56 46.13
N PRO A 687 -2.78 -2.79 46.62
CA PRO A 687 -4.12 -3.35 46.60
C PRO A 687 -5.07 -2.48 47.43
N ARG A 688 -6.36 -2.46 47.06
CA ARG A 688 -7.38 -1.68 47.78
C ARG A 688 -8.50 -2.59 48.24
N ASP A 689 -8.49 -2.93 49.51
CA ASP A 689 -9.59 -3.67 50.14
C ASP A 689 -10.78 -2.75 50.43
N GLY A 690 -12.00 -3.26 50.22
CA GLY A 690 -13.20 -2.54 50.59
C GLY A 690 -13.49 -1.30 49.73
N TYR A 691 -12.93 -1.22 48.52
CA TYR A 691 -13.14 -0.09 47.62
C TYR A 691 -14.57 -0.12 47.07
N ARG A 692 -15.35 0.93 47.35
CA ARG A 692 -16.77 0.97 46.98
C ARG A 692 -16.97 1.64 45.62
N VAL A 693 -17.74 0.99 44.76
CA VAL A 693 -18.09 1.49 43.42
C VAL A 693 -19.60 1.54 43.30
N GLY A 694 -20.15 2.71 42.98
CA GLY A 694 -21.58 2.87 42.72
C GLY A 694 -22.02 2.11 41.48
N VAL A 695 -23.19 1.47 41.55
CA VAL A 695 -23.84 0.79 40.41
C VAL A 695 -25.33 1.11 40.39
N THR A 696 -25.93 1.13 39.19
CA THR A 696 -27.35 1.54 39.06
C THR A 696 -28.32 0.39 39.31
N LEU A 697 -27.98 -0.82 38.85
CA LEU A 697 -28.88 -1.98 38.92
C LEU A 697 -28.49 -2.93 40.06
N PRO A 698 -29.45 -3.47 40.82
CA PRO A 698 -29.16 -4.50 41.80
C PRO A 698 -28.83 -5.84 41.14
N GLY A 699 -28.15 -6.71 41.89
CA GLY A 699 -27.85 -8.08 41.54
C GLY A 699 -26.38 -8.44 41.72
N ARG A 700 -26.03 -9.61 41.18
CA ARG A 700 -24.66 -10.12 41.20
C ARG A 700 -23.86 -9.59 40.02
N TYR A 701 -22.68 -9.05 40.31
CA TYR A 701 -21.69 -8.61 39.35
C TYR A 701 -20.57 -9.64 39.32
N GLU A 702 -20.50 -10.43 38.25
CA GLU A 702 -19.47 -11.44 38.05
C GLU A 702 -18.19 -10.80 37.54
N GLU A 703 -17.05 -11.17 38.12
CA GLU A 703 -15.73 -10.76 37.66
C GLU A 703 -15.38 -11.56 36.41
N VAL A 704 -15.66 -10.98 35.23
CA VAL A 704 -15.42 -11.63 33.92
C VAL A 704 -13.98 -11.50 33.47
N LEU A 705 -13.25 -10.52 34.00
CA LEU A 705 -11.81 -10.38 33.82
C LEU A 705 -11.19 -9.78 35.07
N ASN A 706 -10.05 -10.35 35.46
CA ASN A 706 -9.12 -9.77 36.42
C ASN A 706 -7.70 -9.90 35.87
N THR A 707 -7.08 -8.78 35.50
CA THR A 707 -5.74 -8.80 34.90
C THR A 707 -4.62 -9.19 35.88
N ASP A 708 -4.93 -9.34 37.18
CA ASP A 708 -4.02 -9.84 38.22
C ASP A 708 -4.26 -11.32 38.57
N ALA A 709 -5.06 -12.03 37.77
CA ALA A 709 -5.25 -13.47 37.95
C ALA A 709 -3.92 -14.24 37.80
N PRO A 710 -3.68 -15.32 38.58
CA PRO A 710 -2.41 -16.05 38.57
C PRO A 710 -2.03 -16.65 37.21
N GLU A 711 -3.02 -17.04 36.40
CA GLU A 711 -2.84 -17.53 35.03
C GLU A 711 -2.17 -16.52 34.10
N TYR A 712 -2.30 -15.22 34.40
CA TYR A 712 -1.64 -14.15 33.66
C TYR A 712 -0.31 -13.70 34.31
N GLY A 713 0.13 -14.38 35.38
CA GLY A 713 1.30 -14.02 36.18
C GLY A 713 1.03 -12.90 37.19
N GLY A 714 -0.22 -12.68 37.58
CA GLY A 714 -0.59 -11.76 38.66
C GLY A 714 -0.50 -12.37 40.06
N SER A 715 -0.82 -11.57 41.08
CA SER A 715 -0.73 -11.95 42.49
C SER A 715 -1.94 -12.76 42.98
N GLY A 716 -3.03 -12.77 42.22
CA GLY A 716 -4.28 -13.46 42.56
C GLY A 716 -5.20 -12.69 43.50
N VAL A 717 -4.97 -11.39 43.69
CA VAL A 717 -5.89 -10.52 44.43
C VAL A 717 -7.13 -10.29 43.58
N GLY A 718 -8.33 -10.43 44.14
CA GLY A 718 -9.58 -10.30 43.40
C GLY A 718 -10.80 -10.59 44.26
N ASN A 719 -11.95 -10.81 43.61
CA ASN A 719 -13.25 -10.85 44.28
C ASN A 719 -13.90 -12.24 44.32
N ALA A 720 -13.10 -13.31 44.26
CA ALA A 720 -13.55 -14.70 44.31
C ALA A 720 -14.69 -15.03 43.31
N GLY A 721 -14.63 -14.44 42.11
CA GLY A 721 -15.56 -14.66 41.00
C GLY A 721 -16.72 -13.66 40.90
N GLY A 722 -16.95 -12.80 41.90
CA GLY A 722 -17.96 -11.74 41.79
C GLY A 722 -18.49 -11.24 43.13
N VAL A 723 -19.28 -10.17 43.08
CA VAL A 723 -19.80 -9.47 44.26
C VAL A 723 -21.29 -9.18 44.11
N GLU A 724 -22.01 -9.13 45.24
CA GLU A 724 -23.40 -8.72 45.29
C GLU A 724 -23.51 -7.21 45.50
N SER A 725 -24.46 -6.57 44.83
CA SER A 725 -24.78 -5.17 45.08
C SER A 725 -25.48 -4.98 46.42
N GLU A 726 -25.17 -3.89 47.12
CA GLU A 726 -25.86 -3.44 48.32
C GLU A 726 -26.74 -2.22 47.98
N GLU A 727 -27.89 -2.08 48.65
CA GLU A 727 -28.72 -0.86 48.61
C GLU A 727 -28.06 0.23 49.46
N THR A 728 -26.95 0.75 48.97
CA THR A 728 -26.16 1.80 49.60
C THR A 728 -25.71 2.77 48.53
N GLU A 729 -26.16 4.02 48.65
CA GLU A 729 -25.86 5.07 47.68
C GLU A 729 -24.36 5.37 47.65
N TRP A 730 -23.78 5.39 46.45
CA TRP A 730 -22.37 5.73 46.24
C TRP A 730 -22.15 6.25 44.81
N HIS A 731 -21.19 7.17 44.61
CA HIS A 731 -20.91 7.81 43.32
C HIS A 731 -22.18 8.29 42.56
N GLY A 732 -23.18 8.79 43.30
CA GLY A 732 -24.45 9.28 42.73
C GLY A 732 -25.40 8.20 42.20
N ARG A 733 -25.22 6.93 42.59
CA ARG A 733 -26.04 5.79 42.16
C ARG A 733 -26.73 5.11 43.35
N PRO A 734 -27.89 4.47 43.15
CA PRO A 734 -28.72 3.90 44.23
C PRO A 734 -28.12 2.67 44.92
N HIS A 735 -27.31 1.89 44.19
CA HIS A 735 -26.64 0.70 44.72
C HIS A 735 -25.12 0.88 44.66
N SER A 736 -24.39 0.00 45.35
CA SER A 736 -22.95 -0.08 45.25
C SER A 736 -22.44 -1.50 45.46
N ILE A 737 -21.25 -1.78 44.91
CA ILE A 737 -20.50 -3.00 45.15
C ILE A 737 -19.22 -2.67 45.90
N THR A 738 -18.81 -3.57 46.79
CA THR A 738 -17.56 -3.45 47.54
C THR A 738 -16.55 -4.40 46.94
N LEU A 739 -15.45 -3.86 46.41
CA LEU A 739 -14.43 -4.60 45.69
C LEU A 739 -13.11 -4.65 46.45
N THR A 740 -12.37 -5.73 46.28
CA THR A 740 -10.94 -5.77 46.49
C THR A 740 -10.26 -5.51 45.13
N LEU A 741 -9.64 -4.33 44.99
CA LEU A 741 -8.93 -3.97 43.77
C LEU A 741 -7.52 -4.57 43.79
N PRO A 742 -7.14 -5.34 42.75
CA PRO A 742 -5.78 -5.86 42.64
C PRO A 742 -4.74 -4.74 42.49
N PRO A 743 -3.48 -5.00 42.86
CA PRO A 743 -2.37 -4.09 42.59
C PRO A 743 -2.09 -4.06 41.08
N LEU A 744 -1.99 -2.88 40.48
CA LEU A 744 -1.71 -2.72 39.05
C LEU A 744 -2.61 -3.63 38.19
N GLY A 745 -3.93 -3.50 38.35
CA GLY A 745 -4.88 -4.40 37.70
C GLY A 745 -6.16 -3.71 37.26
N THR A 746 -6.78 -4.31 36.26
CA THR A 746 -8.10 -3.94 35.75
C THR A 746 -9.07 -5.08 36.00
N LEU A 747 -10.21 -4.73 36.58
CA LEU A 747 -11.36 -5.60 36.76
C LEU A 747 -12.42 -5.22 35.74
N VAL A 748 -13.03 -6.22 35.10
CA VAL A 748 -14.26 -6.05 34.32
C VAL A 748 -15.32 -6.93 34.97
N LEU A 749 -16.46 -6.33 35.31
CA LEU A 749 -17.57 -7.02 35.92
C LEU A 749 -18.82 -6.93 35.05
N GLU A 750 -19.45 -8.08 34.79
CA GLU A 750 -20.74 -8.17 34.10
C GLU A 750 -21.84 -8.44 35.12
N ARG A 751 -22.92 -7.66 35.07
CA ARG A 751 -24.12 -7.97 35.86
C ARG A 751 -24.82 -9.19 35.25
N LYS A 752 -25.07 -10.23 36.04
CA LYS A 752 -26.01 -11.29 35.64
C LYS A 752 -27.43 -10.83 35.85
N ALA A 753 -28.25 -10.90 34.80
CA ALA A 753 -29.69 -10.80 34.95
C ALA A 753 -30.16 -11.99 35.81
N GLY A 754 -30.83 -11.68 36.92
CA GLY A 754 -31.40 -12.67 37.85
C GLY A 754 -32.71 -13.27 37.36
#